data_AF-A0A4R3LUZ8-F1
#
_entry.id   AF-A0A4R3LUZ8-F1
#
_cell.length_a   1.000
_cell.length_b   1.000
_cell.length_c   1.000
_cell.angle_alpha   90.00
_cell.angle_beta   90.00
_cell.angle_gamma   90.00
#
_symmetry.space_group_name_H-M   'P 1'
#
loop_
_entity.id
_entity.type
_entity.pdbx_description
1 polymer ?
#
loop_
_entity_poly.entity_id
_entity_poly.type
_entity_poly.pdbx_seq_one_letter_code
_entity_poly.pdbx_strand_id
1 'polypeptide(L)'
;MESLARAEAHLPPPAPPRRAIVPALPAETPLAMPIQGLAHRPVRSGPLTAAPLGIWLRRLFVIGGAVGLAAFAAYEMYLVLSVGALSWLEGIVLGLFVVLSAWIAFSFTSAIGGVFTVLRRGGGQLGIDPDAPLPQLTRRTALLMPTYNETPHRVLAGLQATCESLAETGRIGHFDVFILSDTTDADVWVQEEAGYLALRARLDGAGRIFYRRRPRNIDRKAGNIAEWVTRFGGAYDHMLVLDADSLMTGESIVRLADAMERHPEAGLIQTLPAIVGGRTLFARAQQFAGRLYGPLLAHGLAWWHGPDSNYWGHNAIIRTRAFAEAAGLPHLRGRKPFGGHILSHDFIEAALMRRAGWAVHMAPGLEGSYEEGPPSITDLAVRDRRWCQGNLQHAAVLPARGLAFVSRLHLLTGIGSYITAPLWLAMLFVGLLISLQGRYVPPNYFPDGFSLFPSWPAQDPVRAAWVFAGTMGLLLAPKLIAYVLMLFDGRRRRGFGGVAGFFGLLLETLLSGLIAPVMMLVQSGGVVGILAGRDSGWQPQRRDDGSVPFGDIVGRYGGHCLLGILLGVLAYLIAAPLFWWMSPVILGLVLSVPLAALTARRDLGMAARRLGLLVVPEERDPPRIVLRAAELVVELSREAREEDAVTRLVRDPELAAAHRAFLPFGGARPPGDHSPERLVARAKIEDARDFASAVRALTAKEKAAALGDAQALDRLIQLAG
;
A
#
# COMPACT_ATOMS: atom_id res chain seq x y z
N MET A 1 -57.73 -67.65 -6.56
CA MET A 1 -56.28 -67.42 -6.78
C MET A 1 -56.15 -66.05 -7.44
N GLU A 2 -56.49 -65.02 -6.68
CA GLU A 2 -56.57 -63.63 -7.10
C GLU A 2 -55.69 -62.87 -6.11
N SER A 3 -54.38 -62.90 -6.35
CA SER A 3 -53.36 -62.13 -5.63
C SER A 3 -52.00 -62.52 -6.22
N LEU A 4 -51.17 -61.52 -6.54
CA LEU A 4 -49.79 -61.60 -7.05
C LEU A 4 -49.61 -61.60 -8.57
N ALA A 5 -49.77 -60.42 -9.21
CA ALA A 5 -48.90 -59.98 -10.33
C ALA A 5 -49.14 -58.50 -10.75
N ARG A 6 -49.40 -57.60 -9.79
CA ARG A 6 -49.35 -56.14 -10.03
C ARG A 6 -48.43 -55.49 -9.01
N ALA A 7 -47.15 -55.50 -9.31
CA ALA A 7 -46.14 -54.71 -8.60
C ALA A 7 -44.89 -54.52 -9.48
N GLU A 8 -45.07 -53.94 -10.68
CA GLU A 8 -43.94 -53.26 -11.33
C GLU A 8 -43.90 -51.84 -10.76
N ALA A 9 -42.97 -51.65 -9.84
CA ALA A 9 -42.68 -50.38 -9.20
C ALA A 9 -42.28 -49.36 -10.26
N HIS A 10 -42.99 -48.24 -10.27
CA HIS A 10 -42.58 -46.99 -10.89
C HIS A 10 -41.25 -46.56 -10.24
N LEU A 11 -40.13 -46.92 -10.85
CA LEU A 11 -38.83 -46.33 -10.51
C LEU A 11 -38.90 -44.85 -10.90
N PRO A 12 -38.60 -43.92 -9.98
CA PRO A 12 -38.46 -42.51 -10.34
C PRO A 12 -37.37 -42.38 -11.41
N PRO A 13 -37.52 -41.45 -12.37
CA PRO A 13 -36.51 -41.25 -13.39
C PRO A 13 -35.15 -40.98 -12.74
N PRO A 14 -34.04 -41.49 -13.31
CA PRO A 14 -32.71 -41.22 -12.79
C PRO A 14 -32.52 -39.70 -12.72
N ALA A 15 -32.07 -39.23 -11.56
CA ALA A 15 -31.73 -37.82 -11.38
C ALA A 15 -30.81 -37.39 -12.53
N PRO A 16 -31.02 -36.20 -13.12
CA PRO A 16 -30.15 -35.71 -14.19
C PRO A 16 -28.69 -35.82 -13.73
N PRO A 17 -27.77 -36.27 -14.61
CA PRO A 17 -26.37 -36.41 -14.22
C PRO A 17 -25.89 -35.08 -13.64
N ARG A 18 -25.49 -35.09 -12.37
CA ARG A 18 -24.87 -33.93 -11.72
C ARG A 18 -23.73 -33.48 -12.65
N ARG A 19 -23.84 -32.28 -13.24
CA ARG A 19 -22.76 -31.70 -14.05
C ARG A 19 -21.48 -31.82 -13.23
N ALA A 20 -20.46 -32.47 -13.79
CA ALA A 20 -19.18 -32.64 -13.12
C ALA A 20 -18.64 -31.25 -12.75
N ILE A 21 -18.51 -30.97 -11.45
CA ILE A 21 -18.02 -29.68 -10.97
C ILE A 21 -16.57 -29.55 -11.41
N VAL A 22 -16.30 -28.64 -12.34
CA VAL A 22 -14.94 -28.34 -12.79
C VAL A 22 -14.12 -27.85 -11.58
N PRO A 23 -12.96 -28.46 -11.29
CA PRO A 23 -12.12 -28.09 -10.15
C PRO A 23 -11.86 -26.58 -10.08
N ALA A 24 -11.84 -26.03 -8.87
CA ALA A 24 -11.50 -24.62 -8.66
C ALA A 24 -9.99 -24.33 -8.73
N LEU A 25 -9.16 -25.38 -8.74
CA LEU A 25 -7.71 -25.29 -8.73
C LEU A 25 -7.12 -26.22 -9.80
N PRO A 26 -5.96 -25.86 -10.37
CA PRO A 26 -5.22 -26.76 -11.26
C PRO A 26 -4.51 -27.84 -10.45
N ALA A 27 -3.86 -28.77 -11.15
CA ALA A 27 -2.95 -29.72 -10.51
C ALA A 27 -1.80 -28.98 -9.81
N GLU A 28 -1.40 -29.48 -8.63
CA GLU A 28 -0.29 -28.91 -7.88
C GLU A 28 1.05 -29.15 -8.60
N THR A 29 1.87 -28.11 -8.66
CA THR A 29 3.25 -28.15 -9.18
C THR A 29 4.11 -27.36 -8.18
N PRO A 30 4.56 -28.01 -7.09
CA PRO A 30 5.15 -27.32 -5.96
C PRO A 30 6.55 -26.78 -6.28
N LEU A 31 6.88 -25.62 -5.70
CA LEU A 31 8.26 -25.10 -5.62
C LEU A 31 8.72 -25.01 -4.18
N ALA A 32 9.95 -25.45 -3.92
CA ALA A 32 10.55 -25.27 -2.61
C ALA A 32 10.80 -23.77 -2.33
N MET A 33 10.28 -23.29 -1.20
CA MET A 33 10.46 -21.91 -0.74
C MET A 33 11.10 -21.88 0.65
N PRO A 34 12.42 -22.11 0.78
CA PRO A 34 13.09 -22.20 2.07
C PRO A 34 13.10 -20.85 2.80
N ILE A 35 12.80 -20.89 4.10
CA ILE A 35 12.90 -19.72 4.98
C ILE A 35 14.34 -19.23 5.02
N GLN A 36 14.52 -17.93 4.85
CA GLN A 36 15.81 -17.30 4.72
C GLN A 36 16.44 -16.97 6.07
N GLY A 37 17.67 -17.40 6.27
CA GLY A 37 18.53 -16.91 7.36
C GLY A 37 18.96 -15.47 7.12
N LEU A 38 19.02 -14.67 8.19
CA LEU A 38 19.52 -13.28 8.15
C LEU A 38 20.99 -13.15 8.61
N ALA A 39 21.50 -14.12 9.37
CA ALA A 39 22.82 -14.06 9.98
C ALA A 39 24.00 -14.39 9.05
N HIS A 40 23.73 -15.09 7.94
CA HIS A 40 24.76 -15.56 7.01
C HIS A 40 24.46 -15.04 5.60
N ARG A 41 25.51 -14.85 4.80
CA ARG A 41 25.36 -14.51 3.38
C ARG A 41 24.90 -15.77 2.65
N PRO A 42 23.79 -15.72 1.88
CA PRO A 42 23.33 -16.89 1.15
C PRO A 42 24.27 -17.20 -0.02
N VAL A 43 24.22 -18.45 -0.49
CA VAL A 43 24.77 -18.82 -1.80
C VAL A 43 23.95 -18.08 -2.86
N ARG A 44 24.62 -17.43 -3.80
CA ARG A 44 23.94 -16.71 -4.89
C ARG A 44 23.33 -17.72 -5.86
N SER A 45 22.06 -17.55 -6.15
CA SER A 45 21.29 -18.39 -7.07
C SER A 45 20.86 -17.63 -8.33
N GLY A 46 20.73 -16.30 -8.24
CA GLY A 46 20.43 -15.45 -9.38
C GLY A 46 21.66 -15.12 -10.24
N PRO A 47 21.48 -14.84 -11.53
CA PRO A 47 22.55 -14.38 -12.41
C PRO A 47 23.09 -13.02 -11.93
N LEU A 48 24.39 -12.78 -12.08
CA LEU A 48 25.00 -11.50 -11.73
C LEU A 48 24.56 -10.42 -12.72
N THR A 49 23.69 -9.52 -12.28
CA THR A 49 23.34 -8.34 -13.07
C THR A 49 24.49 -7.34 -13.07
N ALA A 50 25.05 -7.06 -14.25
CA ALA A 50 25.96 -5.94 -14.41
C ALA A 50 25.16 -4.64 -14.19
N ALA A 51 25.63 -3.80 -13.26
CA ALA A 51 24.98 -2.52 -13.06
C ALA A 51 25.22 -1.61 -14.28
N PRO A 52 24.27 -0.72 -14.62
CA PRO A 52 24.44 0.20 -15.75
C PRO A 52 25.74 1.00 -15.64
N LEU A 53 26.41 1.25 -16.78
CA LEU A 53 27.59 2.10 -16.82
C LEU A 53 27.29 3.46 -16.17
N GLY A 54 28.13 3.83 -15.19
CA GLY A 54 27.98 5.07 -14.43
C GLY A 54 26.94 5.05 -13.30
N ILE A 55 26.37 3.90 -12.89
CA ILE A 55 25.46 3.84 -11.73
C ILE A 55 26.08 4.44 -10.46
N TRP A 56 27.40 4.28 -10.30
CA TRP A 56 28.14 4.82 -9.17
C TRP A 56 28.21 6.35 -9.21
N LEU A 57 28.31 6.96 -10.39
CA LEU A 57 28.24 8.42 -10.56
C LEU A 57 26.85 8.94 -10.20
N ARG A 58 25.79 8.21 -10.56
CA ARG A 58 24.41 8.56 -10.19
C ARG A 58 24.21 8.50 -8.68
N ARG A 59 24.73 7.45 -8.04
CA ARG A 59 24.73 7.30 -6.58
C ARG A 59 25.54 8.40 -5.89
N LEU A 60 26.72 8.73 -6.43
CA LEU A 60 27.55 9.82 -5.94
C LEU A 60 26.85 11.17 -6.08
N PHE A 61 26.16 11.40 -7.19
CA PHE A 61 25.37 12.62 -7.39
C PHE A 61 24.25 12.74 -6.37
N VAL A 62 23.45 11.69 -6.17
CA VAL A 62 22.32 11.73 -5.22
C VAL A 62 22.81 11.80 -3.78
N ILE A 63 23.66 10.86 -3.36
CA ILE A 63 24.10 10.76 -1.96
C ILE A 63 25.08 11.88 -1.63
N GLY A 64 26.08 12.11 -2.48
CA GLY A 64 27.06 13.19 -2.29
C GLY A 64 26.42 14.56 -2.38
N GLY A 65 25.48 14.76 -3.31
CA GLY A 65 24.70 16.00 -3.39
C GLY A 65 23.84 16.22 -2.15
N ALA A 66 23.20 15.17 -1.63
CA ALA A 66 22.41 15.26 -0.40
C ALA A 66 23.27 15.61 0.82
N VAL A 67 24.44 14.97 0.96
CA VAL A 67 25.40 15.27 2.03
C VAL A 67 25.93 16.70 1.89
N GLY A 68 26.29 17.13 0.68
CA GLY A 68 26.78 18.50 0.42
C GLY A 68 25.74 19.56 0.76
N LEU A 69 24.49 19.37 0.33
CA LEU A 69 23.39 20.29 0.66
C LEU A 69 23.07 20.28 2.16
N ALA A 70 23.10 19.12 2.82
CA ALA A 70 22.88 19.02 4.26
C ALA A 70 24.00 19.68 5.05
N ALA A 71 25.26 19.52 4.63
CA ALA A 71 26.42 20.18 5.25
C ALA A 71 26.35 21.70 5.06
N PHE A 72 25.95 22.17 3.87
CA PHE A 72 25.72 23.60 3.63
C PHE A 72 24.60 24.16 4.51
N ALA A 73 23.45 23.47 4.57
CA ALA A 73 22.35 23.87 5.44
C ALA A 73 22.76 23.86 6.92
N ALA A 74 23.52 22.85 7.35
CA ALA A 74 24.06 22.75 8.71
C ALA A 74 25.00 23.91 9.03
N TYR A 75 25.87 24.31 8.09
CA TYR A 75 26.74 25.46 8.24
C TYR A 75 25.96 26.76 8.38
N GLU A 76 24.96 26.99 7.53
CA GLU A 76 24.12 28.19 7.64
C GLU A 76 23.31 28.21 8.94
N MET A 77 22.75 27.07 9.36
CA MET A 77 22.05 26.96 10.65
C MET A 77 23.02 27.18 11.82
N TYR A 78 24.24 26.66 11.74
CA TYR A 78 25.27 26.92 12.74
C TYR A 78 25.52 28.43 12.86
N LEU A 79 25.67 29.15 11.74
CA LEU A 79 25.88 30.61 11.76
C LEU A 79 24.67 31.39 12.31
N VAL A 80 23.45 30.88 12.15
CA VAL A 80 22.25 31.48 12.79
C VAL A 80 22.31 31.36 14.31
N LEU A 81 22.80 30.22 14.81
CA LEU A 81 22.82 29.89 16.24
C LEU A 81 24.09 30.39 16.94
N SER A 82 25.23 30.49 16.25
CA SER A 82 26.56 30.74 16.84
C SER A 82 26.85 32.24 17.03
N VAL A 83 26.06 32.95 17.83
CA VAL A 83 26.30 34.38 18.15
C VAL A 83 27.13 34.52 19.44
N GLY A 84 28.17 33.70 19.56
CA GLY A 84 28.97 33.51 20.77
C GLY A 84 29.40 32.04 20.88
N ALA A 85 28.87 31.31 21.86
CA ALA A 85 29.03 29.87 22.01
C ALA A 85 27.66 29.16 21.92
N LEU A 86 27.63 27.98 21.29
CA LEU A 86 26.42 27.16 21.20
C LEU A 86 25.97 26.69 22.59
N SER A 87 24.74 26.98 22.96
CA SER A 87 24.11 26.33 24.10
C SER A 87 23.83 24.84 23.80
N TRP A 88 23.61 24.05 24.86
CA TRP A 88 23.23 22.64 24.71
C TRP A 88 21.93 22.45 23.91
N LEU A 89 20.92 23.31 24.12
CA LEU A 89 19.66 23.24 23.38
C LEU A 89 19.83 23.58 21.90
N GLU A 90 20.65 24.59 21.57
CA GLU A 90 20.96 24.94 20.18
C GLU A 90 21.77 23.84 19.49
N GLY A 91 22.67 23.16 20.21
CA GLY A 91 23.37 21.97 19.72
C GLY A 91 22.41 20.83 19.38
N ILE A 92 21.39 20.59 20.21
CA ILE A 92 20.32 19.60 19.92
C ILE A 92 19.54 20.00 18.66
N VAL A 93 19.10 21.26 18.55
CA VAL A 93 18.37 21.75 17.38
C VAL A 93 19.21 21.63 16.12
N LEU A 94 20.49 22.02 16.16
CA LEU A 94 21.40 21.87 15.03
C LEU A 94 21.51 20.41 14.60
N GLY A 95 21.72 19.48 15.55
CA GLY A 95 21.78 18.05 15.25
C GLY A 95 20.49 17.50 14.62
N LEU A 96 19.33 17.86 15.17
CA LEU A 96 18.02 17.49 14.60
C LEU A 96 17.84 18.09 13.19
N PHE A 97 18.18 19.37 13.02
CA PHE A 97 18.09 20.07 11.75
C PHE A 97 18.96 19.43 10.66
N VAL A 98 20.20 19.02 10.99
CA VAL A 98 21.09 18.33 10.04
C VAL A 98 20.45 17.03 9.54
N VAL A 99 19.93 16.21 10.45
CA VAL A 99 19.29 14.93 10.09
C VAL A 99 18.06 15.14 9.22
N LEU A 100 17.19 16.09 9.60
CA LEU A 100 15.97 16.41 8.85
C LEU A 100 16.29 17.01 7.47
N SER A 101 17.27 17.90 7.40
CA SER A 101 17.73 18.52 6.15
C SER A 101 18.36 17.52 5.20
N ALA A 102 19.12 16.55 5.72
CA ALA A 102 19.68 15.46 4.91
C ALA A 102 18.58 14.65 4.21
N TRP A 103 17.44 14.45 4.87
CA TRP A 103 16.30 13.74 4.26
C TRP A 103 15.64 14.50 3.11
N ILE A 104 15.44 15.81 3.32
CA ILE A 104 14.88 16.70 2.29
C ILE A 104 15.84 16.77 1.11
N ALA A 105 17.14 16.97 1.38
CA ALA A 105 18.17 17.03 0.35
C ALA A 105 18.31 15.72 -0.44
N PHE A 106 18.20 14.58 0.24
CA PHE A 106 18.20 13.25 -0.40
C PHE A 106 17.00 13.07 -1.35
N SER A 107 15.80 13.44 -0.89
CA SER A 107 14.60 13.38 -1.71
C SER A 107 14.70 14.32 -2.92
N PHE A 108 15.20 15.55 -2.72
CA PHE A 108 15.39 16.56 -3.75
C PHE A 108 16.39 16.09 -4.82
N THR A 109 17.59 15.67 -4.43
CA THR A 109 18.63 15.21 -5.37
C THR A 109 18.21 13.96 -6.15
N SER A 110 17.48 13.05 -5.51
CA SER A 110 16.84 11.92 -6.20
C SER A 110 15.83 12.39 -7.26
N ALA A 111 14.99 13.39 -6.94
CA ALA A 111 14.04 13.98 -7.89
C ALA A 111 14.72 14.64 -9.10
N ILE A 112 15.88 15.27 -8.91
CA ILE A 112 16.70 15.81 -10.02
C ILE A 112 17.15 14.68 -10.97
N GLY A 113 17.50 13.50 -10.42
CA GLY A 113 17.71 12.28 -11.19
C GLY A 113 16.54 11.95 -12.14
N GLY A 114 15.32 12.16 -11.65
CA GLY A 114 14.09 11.94 -12.40
C GLY A 114 13.91 12.89 -13.58
N VAL A 115 14.34 14.15 -13.43
CA VAL A 115 14.32 15.15 -14.52
C VAL A 115 15.11 14.64 -15.72
N PHE A 116 16.32 14.10 -15.50
CA PHE A 116 17.15 13.56 -16.57
C PHE A 116 16.48 12.40 -17.33
N THR A 117 15.75 11.54 -16.62
CA THR A 117 15.04 10.42 -17.26
C THR A 117 13.79 10.87 -18.00
N VAL A 118 12.99 11.78 -17.44
CA VAL A 118 11.76 12.29 -18.07
C VAL A 118 12.09 13.05 -19.34
N LEU A 119 13.15 13.87 -19.34
CA LEU A 119 13.57 14.63 -20.52
C LEU A 119 14.13 13.76 -21.65
N ARG A 120 14.77 12.64 -21.33
CA ARG A 120 15.36 11.74 -22.34
C ARG A 120 14.34 10.92 -23.14
N ARG A 121 13.05 10.91 -22.74
CA ARG A 121 11.90 10.28 -23.44
C ARG A 121 12.05 8.82 -23.91
N GLY A 122 13.10 8.10 -23.51
CA GLY A 122 13.38 6.74 -23.96
C GLY A 122 12.90 5.66 -22.98
N GLY A 123 12.36 4.57 -23.52
CA GLY A 123 12.00 3.36 -22.78
C GLY A 123 13.14 3.00 -21.83
N GLY A 124 12.82 2.95 -20.52
CA GLY A 124 13.80 2.89 -19.44
C GLY A 124 14.75 1.69 -19.52
N GLN A 125 15.45 1.36 -18.43
CA GLN A 125 16.42 0.24 -18.43
C GLN A 125 15.87 -1.10 -18.95
N LEU A 126 14.55 -1.26 -18.95
CA LEU A 126 13.84 -2.46 -19.40
C LEU A 126 13.44 -2.43 -20.89
N GLY A 127 13.66 -1.33 -21.61
CA GLY A 127 13.32 -1.20 -23.04
C GLY A 127 11.83 -1.33 -23.34
N ILE A 128 10.97 -0.95 -22.39
CA ILE A 128 9.52 -0.95 -22.59
C ILE A 128 9.16 0.31 -23.37
N ASP A 129 8.74 0.12 -24.62
CA ASP A 129 8.20 1.18 -25.47
C ASP A 129 6.67 1.06 -25.50
N PRO A 130 5.91 2.09 -25.04
CA PRO A 130 4.45 2.07 -25.07
C PRO A 130 3.87 2.19 -26.50
N ASP A 131 4.61 2.78 -27.45
CA ASP A 131 4.11 3.03 -28.80
C ASP A 131 4.45 1.90 -29.78
N ALA A 132 5.36 0.98 -29.38
CA ALA A 132 5.71 -0.20 -30.17
C ALA A 132 4.55 -1.22 -30.22
N PRO A 133 4.44 -2.05 -31.29
CA PRO A 133 3.47 -3.14 -31.34
C PRO A 133 3.53 -4.06 -30.12
N LEU A 134 2.40 -4.66 -29.75
CA LEU A 134 2.36 -5.60 -28.62
C LEU A 134 3.29 -6.79 -28.87
N PRO A 135 4.15 -7.15 -27.89
CA PRO A 135 5.11 -8.23 -28.03
C PRO A 135 4.42 -9.62 -28.10
N GLN A 136 5.18 -10.59 -28.60
CA GLN A 136 4.84 -12.01 -28.50
C GLN A 136 5.42 -12.57 -27.21
N LEU A 137 4.62 -13.35 -26.49
CA LEU A 137 5.04 -13.99 -25.26
C LEU A 137 5.37 -15.45 -25.51
N THR A 138 6.31 -15.99 -24.75
CA THR A 138 6.70 -17.41 -24.83
C THR A 138 6.50 -18.15 -23.52
N ARG A 139 6.32 -17.42 -22.41
CA ARG A 139 6.22 -17.95 -21.06
C ARG A 139 4.80 -17.86 -20.52
N ARG A 140 4.55 -18.57 -19.42
CA ARG A 140 3.27 -18.53 -18.70
C ARG A 140 3.39 -17.62 -17.48
N THR A 141 2.37 -16.79 -17.27
CA THR A 141 2.31 -15.85 -16.14
C THR A 141 1.03 -16.05 -15.35
N ALA A 142 1.13 -16.21 -14.03
CA ALA A 142 -0.03 -16.27 -13.14
C ALA A 142 -0.37 -14.87 -12.61
N LEU A 143 -1.61 -14.41 -12.76
CA LEU A 143 -2.12 -13.22 -12.08
C LEU A 143 -2.67 -13.63 -10.72
N LEU A 144 -2.09 -13.11 -9.65
CA LEU A 144 -2.49 -13.42 -8.28
C LEU A 144 -3.30 -12.25 -7.71
N MET A 145 -4.52 -12.52 -7.28
CA MET A 145 -5.42 -11.55 -6.65
C MET A 145 -5.71 -12.00 -5.21
N PRO A 146 -4.87 -11.63 -4.22
CA PRO A 146 -5.16 -11.85 -2.82
C PRO A 146 -6.37 -11.04 -2.38
N THR A 147 -7.31 -11.71 -1.71
CA THR A 147 -8.51 -11.10 -1.13
C THR A 147 -8.63 -11.47 0.36
N TYR A 148 -9.36 -10.67 1.12
CA TYR A 148 -9.69 -10.86 2.52
C TYR A 148 -11.20 -10.66 2.72
N ASN A 149 -11.65 -9.55 3.29
CA ASN A 149 -13.07 -9.26 3.52
C ASN A 149 -13.54 -8.06 2.68
N GLU A 150 -12.88 -7.80 1.56
CA GLU A 150 -13.32 -6.81 0.58
C GLU A 150 -14.68 -7.19 -0.01
N THR A 151 -15.43 -6.18 -0.44
CA THR A 151 -16.71 -6.37 -1.12
C THR A 151 -16.53 -7.17 -2.42
N PRO A 152 -17.05 -8.41 -2.52
CA PRO A 152 -16.66 -9.33 -3.60
C PRO A 152 -16.98 -8.81 -5.00
N HIS A 153 -18.16 -8.22 -5.20
CA HIS A 153 -18.56 -7.70 -6.51
C HIS A 153 -17.64 -6.56 -7.01
N ARG A 154 -17.01 -5.79 -6.10
CA ARG A 154 -16.04 -4.75 -6.50
C ARG A 154 -14.73 -5.35 -6.97
N VAL A 155 -14.20 -6.31 -6.23
CA VAL A 155 -12.95 -7.01 -6.58
C VAL A 155 -13.11 -7.74 -7.91
N LEU A 156 -14.21 -8.49 -8.04
CA LEU A 156 -14.49 -9.27 -9.24
C LEU A 156 -14.77 -8.39 -10.47
N ALA A 157 -15.38 -7.21 -10.31
CA ALA A 157 -15.54 -6.25 -11.40
C ALA A 157 -14.19 -5.74 -11.94
N GLY A 158 -13.27 -5.36 -11.04
CA GLY A 158 -11.92 -4.93 -11.43
C GLY A 158 -11.12 -6.05 -12.10
N LEU A 159 -11.22 -7.27 -11.55
CA LEU A 159 -10.59 -8.45 -12.14
C LEU A 159 -11.17 -8.78 -13.52
N GLN A 160 -12.49 -8.74 -13.66
CA GLN A 160 -13.16 -8.98 -14.94
C GLN A 160 -12.74 -7.95 -15.99
N ALA A 161 -12.72 -6.66 -15.67
CA ALA A 161 -12.27 -5.62 -16.59
C ALA A 161 -10.80 -5.82 -17.01
N THR A 162 -9.95 -6.27 -16.09
CA THR A 162 -8.55 -6.64 -16.37
C THR A 162 -8.47 -7.82 -17.34
N CYS A 163 -9.25 -8.88 -17.10
CA CYS A 163 -9.29 -10.06 -17.97
C CYS A 163 -9.85 -9.75 -19.36
N GLU A 164 -10.92 -8.95 -19.45
CA GLU A 164 -11.48 -8.49 -20.73
C GLU A 164 -10.45 -7.67 -21.51
N SER A 165 -9.78 -6.72 -20.86
CA SER A 165 -8.69 -5.94 -21.49
C SER A 165 -7.53 -6.82 -21.93
N LEU A 166 -7.20 -7.87 -21.19
CA LEU A 166 -6.17 -8.84 -21.57
C LEU A 166 -6.60 -9.72 -22.73
N ALA A 167 -7.86 -10.11 -22.82
CA ALA A 167 -8.42 -10.83 -23.96
C ALA A 167 -8.34 -9.99 -25.25
N GLU A 168 -8.61 -8.68 -25.18
CA GLU A 168 -8.50 -7.75 -26.32
C GLU A 168 -7.07 -7.71 -26.92
N THR A 169 -6.03 -8.06 -26.15
CA THR A 169 -4.64 -8.12 -26.66
C THR A 169 -4.36 -9.34 -27.54
N GLY A 170 -5.23 -10.36 -27.52
CA GLY A 170 -4.96 -11.65 -28.17
C GLY A 170 -3.83 -12.46 -27.53
N ARG A 171 -3.41 -12.13 -26.31
CA ARG A 171 -2.34 -12.83 -25.56
C ARG A 171 -2.81 -13.54 -24.29
N ILE A 172 -4.12 -13.52 -24.00
CA ILE A 172 -4.69 -14.12 -22.78
C ILE A 172 -4.33 -15.59 -22.57
N GLY A 173 -4.02 -16.35 -23.63
CA GLY A 173 -3.59 -17.75 -23.54
C GLY A 173 -2.28 -17.98 -22.75
N HIS A 174 -1.49 -16.93 -22.50
CA HIS A 174 -0.27 -16.99 -21.67
C HIS A 174 -0.53 -16.75 -20.18
N PHE A 175 -1.79 -16.50 -19.80
CA PHE A 175 -2.14 -16.01 -18.48
C PHE A 175 -3.22 -16.86 -17.83
N ASP A 176 -2.98 -17.23 -16.58
CA ASP A 176 -3.97 -17.81 -15.68
C ASP A 176 -4.19 -16.88 -14.49
N VAL A 177 -5.37 -16.91 -13.90
CA VAL A 177 -5.78 -16.01 -12.81
C VAL A 177 -6.07 -16.84 -11.57
N PHE A 178 -5.56 -16.39 -10.42
CA PHE A 178 -5.80 -17.00 -9.12
C PHE A 178 -6.39 -15.98 -8.15
N ILE A 179 -7.63 -16.21 -7.71
CA ILE A 179 -8.23 -15.50 -6.60
C ILE A 179 -7.82 -16.22 -5.31
N LEU A 180 -7.02 -15.55 -4.49
CA LEU A 180 -6.38 -16.10 -3.29
C LEU A 180 -7.04 -15.51 -2.04
N SER A 181 -8.09 -16.16 -1.55
CA SER A 181 -8.93 -15.66 -0.47
C SER A 181 -8.42 -16.04 0.93
N ASP A 182 -8.32 -15.02 1.78
CA ASP A 182 -8.17 -15.10 3.23
C ASP A 182 -9.48 -14.70 3.95
N THR A 183 -10.63 -14.69 3.26
CA THR A 183 -11.91 -14.24 3.85
C THR A 183 -12.24 -14.97 5.15
N THR A 184 -12.55 -14.21 6.20
CA THR A 184 -12.97 -14.76 7.50
C THR A 184 -14.47 -14.63 7.73
N ASP A 185 -15.12 -13.72 7.02
CA ASP A 185 -16.56 -13.49 7.10
C ASP A 185 -17.31 -14.51 6.23
N ALA A 186 -18.26 -15.23 6.83
CA ALA A 186 -19.01 -16.30 6.15
C ALA A 186 -19.89 -15.76 5.01
N ASP A 187 -20.47 -14.58 5.18
CA ASP A 187 -21.37 -13.97 4.20
C ASP A 187 -20.58 -13.47 3.00
N VAL A 188 -19.43 -12.85 3.25
CA VAL A 188 -18.49 -12.46 2.20
C VAL A 188 -17.95 -13.69 1.47
N TRP A 189 -17.62 -14.78 2.17
CA TRP A 189 -17.06 -15.99 1.56
C TRP A 189 -18.04 -16.63 0.56
N VAL A 190 -19.31 -16.83 0.93
CA VAL A 190 -20.29 -17.40 0.00
C VAL A 190 -20.57 -16.46 -1.17
N GLN A 191 -20.53 -15.14 -0.95
CA GLN A 191 -20.63 -14.15 -2.03
C GLN A 191 -19.43 -14.21 -2.98
N GLU A 192 -18.20 -14.38 -2.48
CA GLU A 192 -17.01 -14.56 -3.31
C GLU A 192 -17.14 -15.79 -4.21
N GLU A 193 -17.55 -16.94 -3.66
CA GLU A 193 -17.67 -18.19 -4.43
C GLU A 193 -18.72 -18.08 -5.54
N ALA A 194 -19.88 -17.51 -5.22
CA ALA A 194 -20.92 -17.29 -6.21
C ALA A 194 -20.46 -16.32 -7.31
N GLY A 195 -19.77 -15.24 -6.92
CA GLY A 195 -19.20 -14.28 -7.85
C GLY A 195 -18.10 -14.89 -8.73
N TYR A 196 -17.24 -15.74 -8.16
CA TYR A 196 -16.22 -16.49 -8.91
C TYR A 196 -16.85 -17.42 -9.95
N LEU A 197 -17.88 -18.18 -9.57
CA LEU A 197 -18.58 -19.07 -10.51
C LEU A 197 -19.20 -18.28 -11.67
N ALA A 198 -19.84 -17.16 -11.37
CA ALA A 198 -20.40 -16.26 -12.38
C ALA A 198 -19.33 -15.66 -13.29
N LEU A 199 -18.21 -15.18 -12.72
CA LEU A 199 -17.06 -14.65 -13.47
C LEU A 199 -16.48 -15.70 -14.41
N ARG A 200 -16.27 -16.92 -13.91
CA ARG A 200 -15.74 -18.04 -14.68
C ARG A 200 -16.66 -18.40 -15.85
N ALA A 201 -17.98 -18.34 -15.66
CA ALA A 201 -18.95 -18.57 -16.73
C ALA A 201 -18.94 -17.44 -17.77
N ARG A 202 -18.91 -16.17 -17.35
CA ARG A 202 -18.90 -15.01 -18.25
C ARG A 202 -17.69 -14.94 -19.17
N LEU A 203 -16.52 -15.34 -18.65
CA LEU A 203 -15.25 -15.23 -19.37
C LEU A 203 -14.79 -16.53 -20.05
N ASP A 204 -15.63 -17.57 -20.06
CA ASP A 204 -15.22 -18.93 -20.45
C ASP A 204 -13.88 -19.32 -19.80
N GLY A 205 -13.78 -19.02 -18.50
CA GLY A 205 -12.55 -19.07 -17.71
C GLY A 205 -12.23 -20.47 -17.18
N ALA A 206 -12.94 -21.51 -17.64
CA ALA A 206 -12.67 -22.88 -17.21
C ALA A 206 -11.23 -23.28 -17.56
N GLY A 207 -10.46 -23.71 -16.55
CA GLY A 207 -9.04 -24.05 -16.72
C GLY A 207 -8.09 -22.85 -16.79
N ARG A 208 -8.57 -21.62 -16.59
CA ARG A 208 -7.76 -20.38 -16.57
C ARG A 208 -7.98 -19.53 -15.32
N ILE A 209 -9.20 -19.47 -14.79
CA ILE A 209 -9.55 -18.70 -13.59
C ILE A 209 -9.77 -19.68 -12.44
N PHE A 210 -8.96 -19.54 -11.40
CA PHE A 210 -8.91 -20.40 -10.24
C PHE A 210 -9.28 -19.64 -8.97
N TYR A 211 -9.89 -20.33 -8.02
CA TYR A 211 -10.28 -19.79 -6.72
C TYR A 211 -9.79 -20.69 -5.60
N ARG A 212 -9.23 -20.08 -4.55
CA ARG A 212 -8.84 -20.80 -3.34
C ARG A 212 -9.01 -19.92 -2.13
N ARG A 213 -9.72 -20.43 -1.13
CA ARG A 213 -9.73 -19.88 0.23
C ARG A 213 -8.85 -20.71 1.18
N ARG A 214 -8.10 -20.05 2.04
CA ARG A 214 -7.33 -20.71 3.11
C ARG A 214 -8.20 -20.95 4.36
N PRO A 215 -8.15 -22.14 4.99
CA PRO A 215 -8.80 -22.38 6.28
C PRO A 215 -8.14 -21.62 7.43
N ARG A 216 -6.83 -21.40 7.34
CA ARG A 216 -6.02 -20.72 8.36
C ARG A 216 -5.10 -19.70 7.70
N ASN A 217 -5.31 -18.43 8.01
CA ASN A 217 -4.62 -17.31 7.36
C ASN A 217 -3.27 -17.03 8.04
N ILE A 218 -2.34 -17.96 7.94
CA ILE A 218 -0.97 -17.80 8.45
C ILE A 218 -0.26 -16.73 7.62
N ASP A 219 0.41 -15.79 8.29
CA ASP A 219 1.20 -14.69 7.69
C ASP A 219 0.46 -13.79 6.68
N ARG A 220 -0.88 -13.78 6.69
CA ARG A 220 -1.74 -12.90 5.86
C ARG A 220 -1.35 -12.96 4.38
N LYS A 221 -1.30 -11.81 3.67
CA LYS A 221 -0.95 -11.70 2.24
C LYS A 221 0.36 -12.40 1.88
N ALA A 222 1.43 -12.20 2.65
CA ALA A 222 2.72 -12.85 2.41
C ALA A 222 2.60 -14.38 2.46
N GLY A 223 1.94 -14.92 3.49
CA GLY A 223 1.68 -16.35 3.59
C GLY A 223 0.73 -16.87 2.51
N ASN A 224 -0.22 -16.04 2.07
CA ASN A 224 -1.20 -16.36 1.02
C ASN A 224 -0.50 -16.61 -0.32
N ILE A 225 0.44 -15.72 -0.68
CA ILE A 225 1.32 -15.82 -1.85
C ILE A 225 2.32 -16.98 -1.67
N ALA A 226 2.97 -17.09 -0.51
CA ALA A 226 3.94 -18.16 -0.26
C ALA A 226 3.32 -19.55 -0.39
N GLU A 227 2.11 -19.77 0.11
CA GLU A 227 1.41 -21.05 -0.06
C GLU A 227 1.04 -21.31 -1.54
N TRP A 228 0.68 -20.28 -2.30
CA TRP A 228 0.47 -20.44 -3.74
C TRP A 228 1.78 -20.85 -4.44
N VAL A 229 2.90 -20.21 -4.11
CA VAL A 229 4.22 -20.56 -4.67
C VAL A 229 4.58 -22.02 -4.35
N THR A 230 4.38 -22.45 -3.10
CA THR A 230 4.76 -23.81 -2.68
C THR A 230 3.83 -24.91 -3.18
N ARG A 231 2.64 -24.58 -3.70
CA ARG A 231 1.68 -25.56 -4.24
C ARG A 231 1.56 -25.52 -5.76
N PHE A 232 1.58 -24.35 -6.37
CA PHE A 232 1.27 -24.16 -7.80
C PHE A 232 2.37 -23.43 -8.58
N GLY A 233 3.31 -22.78 -7.90
CA GLY A 233 4.27 -21.88 -8.54
C GLY A 233 5.14 -22.52 -9.61
N GLY A 234 5.35 -23.84 -9.57
CA GLY A 234 6.21 -24.57 -10.52
C GLY A 234 5.64 -24.65 -11.93
N ALA A 235 4.35 -24.34 -12.12
CA ALA A 235 3.69 -24.32 -13.42
C ALA A 235 3.84 -22.97 -14.18
N TYR A 236 4.43 -21.95 -13.55
CA TYR A 236 4.48 -20.58 -14.08
C TYR A 236 5.88 -19.99 -13.97
N ASP A 237 6.42 -19.47 -15.07
CA ASP A 237 7.70 -18.77 -15.09
C ASP A 237 7.64 -17.47 -14.28
N HIS A 238 6.49 -16.79 -14.34
CA HIS A 238 6.25 -15.50 -13.69
C HIS A 238 4.92 -15.49 -12.93
N MET A 239 4.84 -14.64 -11.92
CA MET A 239 3.61 -14.26 -11.25
C MET A 239 3.49 -12.73 -11.22
N LEU A 240 2.28 -12.22 -11.45
CA LEU A 240 1.94 -10.81 -11.32
C LEU A 240 1.01 -10.66 -10.12
N VAL A 241 1.46 -9.97 -9.08
CA VAL A 241 0.69 -9.78 -7.86
C VAL A 241 -0.14 -8.51 -7.98
N LEU A 242 -1.45 -8.64 -7.80
CA LEU A 242 -2.42 -7.56 -7.71
C LEU A 242 -2.85 -7.36 -6.26
N ASP A 243 -3.42 -6.21 -5.94
CA ASP A 243 -4.25 -6.01 -4.74
C ASP A 243 -5.73 -5.96 -5.14
N ALA A 244 -6.62 -6.15 -4.17
CA ALA A 244 -8.07 -6.22 -4.40
C ALA A 244 -8.70 -4.94 -5.01
N ASP A 245 -7.97 -3.82 -4.99
CA ASP A 245 -8.31 -2.53 -5.60
C ASP A 245 -7.43 -2.18 -6.82
N SER A 246 -6.60 -3.12 -7.27
CA SER A 246 -5.74 -2.94 -8.43
C SER A 246 -6.50 -3.15 -9.73
N LEU A 247 -6.15 -2.34 -10.73
CA LEU A 247 -6.67 -2.42 -12.08
C LEU A 247 -5.53 -2.21 -13.07
N MET A 248 -5.31 -3.17 -13.97
CA MET A 248 -4.23 -3.10 -14.95
C MET A 248 -4.73 -3.40 -16.36
N THR A 249 -4.31 -2.61 -17.35
CA THR A 249 -4.65 -2.88 -18.75
C THR A 249 -3.94 -4.14 -19.24
N GLY A 250 -4.57 -4.86 -20.16
CA GLY A 250 -3.99 -6.03 -20.81
C GLY A 250 -2.65 -5.71 -21.48
N GLU A 251 -2.57 -4.56 -22.16
CA GLU A 251 -1.33 -4.08 -22.77
C GLU A 251 -0.18 -3.96 -21.77
N SER A 252 -0.42 -3.35 -20.61
CA SER A 252 0.62 -3.16 -19.59
C SER A 252 1.05 -4.49 -18.98
N ILE A 253 0.12 -5.42 -18.77
CA ILE A 253 0.43 -6.79 -18.32
C ILE A 253 1.30 -7.51 -19.34
N VAL A 254 0.96 -7.44 -20.63
CA VAL A 254 1.73 -8.07 -21.72
C VAL A 254 3.13 -7.47 -21.83
N ARG A 255 3.27 -6.14 -21.78
CA ARG A 255 4.57 -5.46 -21.84
C ARG A 255 5.44 -5.77 -20.62
N LEU A 256 4.86 -5.97 -19.44
CA LEU A 256 5.59 -6.42 -18.25
C LEU A 256 6.07 -7.86 -18.37
N ALA A 257 5.21 -8.76 -18.86
CA ALA A 257 5.56 -10.15 -19.11
C ALA A 257 6.72 -10.24 -20.10
N ASP A 258 6.63 -9.53 -21.22
CA ASP A 258 7.70 -9.45 -22.22
C ASP A 258 9.00 -8.86 -21.64
N ALA A 259 8.92 -7.79 -20.83
CA ALA A 259 10.10 -7.26 -20.15
C ALA A 259 10.75 -8.29 -19.22
N MET A 260 9.97 -9.08 -18.49
CA MET A 260 10.50 -10.15 -17.64
C MET A 260 11.11 -11.30 -18.48
N GLU A 261 10.58 -11.59 -19.66
CA GLU A 261 11.16 -12.58 -20.59
C GLU A 261 12.50 -12.11 -21.19
N ARG A 262 12.60 -10.84 -21.59
CA ARG A 262 13.79 -10.26 -22.22
C ARG A 262 14.96 -9.98 -21.27
N HIS A 263 14.70 -9.91 -19.97
CA HIS A 263 15.71 -9.66 -18.93
C HIS A 263 15.80 -10.87 -17.99
N PRO A 264 16.53 -11.94 -18.36
CA PRO A 264 16.65 -13.16 -17.56
C PRO A 264 17.18 -12.93 -16.15
N GLU A 265 17.90 -11.83 -15.91
CA GLU A 265 18.44 -11.43 -14.62
C GLU A 265 17.47 -10.66 -13.73
N ALA A 266 16.37 -10.15 -14.29
CA ALA A 266 15.30 -9.56 -13.51
C ALA A 266 14.59 -10.66 -12.71
N GLY A 267 14.53 -10.46 -11.39
CA GLY A 267 13.66 -11.22 -10.49
C GLY A 267 12.34 -10.52 -10.24
N LEU A 268 12.32 -9.18 -10.25
CA LEU A 268 11.12 -8.38 -9.97
C LEU A 268 11.11 -7.08 -10.78
N ILE A 269 9.95 -6.73 -11.35
CA ILE A 269 9.70 -5.46 -12.02
C ILE A 269 8.46 -4.80 -11.41
N GLN A 270 8.65 -3.68 -10.72
CA GLN A 270 7.61 -2.91 -10.03
C GLN A 270 7.08 -1.77 -10.93
N THR A 271 5.77 -1.67 -11.12
CA THR A 271 5.17 -0.49 -11.78
C THR A 271 4.92 0.66 -10.79
N LEU A 272 4.47 1.81 -11.30
CA LEU A 272 3.93 2.89 -10.49
C LEU A 272 2.41 2.99 -10.71
N PRO A 273 1.58 2.41 -9.83
CA PRO A 273 0.13 2.56 -9.92
C PRO A 273 -0.30 4.03 -9.83
N ALA A 274 -1.18 4.46 -10.73
CA ALA A 274 -1.82 5.75 -10.66
C ALA A 274 -3.11 5.64 -9.84
N ILE A 275 -3.25 6.51 -8.83
CA ILE A 275 -4.47 6.59 -8.03
C ILE A 275 -5.61 7.09 -8.93
N VAL A 276 -6.74 6.39 -8.91
CA VAL A 276 -7.96 6.77 -9.61
C VAL A 276 -9.17 6.74 -8.67
N GLY A 277 -10.31 7.27 -9.13
CA GLY A 277 -11.57 7.19 -8.39
C GLY A 277 -11.68 8.13 -7.19
N GLY A 278 -10.76 9.09 -7.01
CA GLY A 278 -10.81 10.06 -5.90
C GLY A 278 -12.06 10.95 -5.92
N ARG A 279 -12.96 10.78 -4.92
CA ARG A 279 -14.23 11.53 -4.83
C ARG A 279 -14.24 12.62 -3.75
N THR A 280 -13.55 12.42 -2.64
CA THR A 280 -13.45 13.39 -1.55
C THR A 280 -12.36 14.43 -1.85
N LEU A 281 -12.41 15.60 -1.21
CA LEU A 281 -11.38 16.62 -1.42
C LEU A 281 -9.97 16.09 -1.08
N PHE A 282 -9.85 15.28 -0.02
CA PHE A 282 -8.61 14.58 0.36
C PHE A 282 -8.12 13.63 -0.74
N ALA A 283 -8.98 12.69 -1.17
CA ALA A 283 -8.60 11.68 -2.17
C ALA A 283 -8.21 12.34 -3.50
N ARG A 284 -8.88 13.43 -3.88
CA ARG A 284 -8.53 14.21 -5.07
C ARG A 284 -7.18 14.90 -4.95
N ALA A 285 -6.87 15.50 -3.79
CA ALA A 285 -5.57 16.09 -3.55
C ALA A 285 -4.46 15.03 -3.63
N GLN A 286 -4.68 13.85 -3.05
CA GLN A 286 -3.74 12.72 -3.12
C GLN A 286 -3.57 12.21 -4.56
N GLN A 287 -4.67 12.02 -5.29
CA GLN A 287 -4.66 11.60 -6.70
C GLN A 287 -3.91 12.60 -7.58
N PHE A 288 -4.20 13.90 -7.42
CA PHE A 288 -3.52 14.98 -8.14
C PHE A 288 -2.02 15.00 -7.85
N ALA A 289 -1.64 14.97 -6.57
CA ALA A 289 -0.24 14.89 -6.13
C ALA A 289 0.49 13.68 -6.72
N GLY A 290 -0.09 12.49 -6.55
CA GLY A 290 0.47 11.22 -7.03
C GLY A 290 0.67 11.20 -8.54
N ARG A 291 -0.26 11.80 -9.31
CA ARG A 291 -0.15 11.84 -10.76
C ARG A 291 0.75 12.95 -11.30
N LEU A 292 0.82 14.10 -10.63
CA LEU A 292 1.61 15.26 -11.07
C LEU A 292 3.10 15.08 -10.82
N TYR A 293 3.50 14.85 -9.56
CA TYR A 293 4.93 14.76 -9.19
C TYR A 293 5.38 13.36 -8.79
N GLY A 294 4.47 12.40 -8.57
CA GLY A 294 4.82 11.01 -8.32
C GLY A 294 5.69 10.38 -9.42
N PRO A 295 5.39 10.54 -10.72
CA PRO A 295 6.24 10.02 -11.79
C PRO A 295 7.66 10.58 -11.74
N LEU A 296 7.84 11.88 -11.48
CA LEU A 296 9.17 12.50 -11.36
C LEU A 296 9.99 11.82 -10.25
N LEU A 297 9.38 11.63 -9.08
CA LEU A 297 10.03 10.99 -7.94
C LEU A 297 10.37 9.53 -8.23
N ALA A 298 9.44 8.76 -8.81
CA ALA A 298 9.64 7.35 -9.13
C ALA A 298 10.72 7.14 -10.21
N HIS A 299 10.73 7.99 -11.23
CA HIS A 299 11.79 8.04 -12.23
C HIS A 299 13.15 8.36 -11.61
N GLY A 300 13.19 9.28 -10.64
CA GLY A 300 14.38 9.59 -9.87
C GLY A 300 14.92 8.39 -9.11
N LEU A 301 14.07 7.70 -8.36
CA LEU A 301 14.43 6.46 -7.65
C LEU A 301 14.95 5.40 -8.63
N ALA A 302 14.23 5.11 -9.71
CA ALA A 302 14.63 4.12 -10.70
C ALA A 302 15.99 4.44 -11.35
N TRP A 303 16.31 5.72 -11.55
CA TRP A 303 17.52 6.17 -12.22
C TRP A 303 18.82 5.81 -11.49
N TRP A 304 18.86 5.98 -10.16
CA TRP A 304 20.05 5.72 -9.35
C TRP A 304 19.99 4.40 -8.56
N HIS A 305 18.80 3.84 -8.30
CA HIS A 305 18.67 2.48 -7.78
C HIS A 305 19.15 1.45 -8.81
N GLY A 306 18.72 1.58 -10.07
CA GLY A 306 19.02 0.63 -11.13
C GLY A 306 18.51 -0.78 -10.78
N PRO A 307 19.36 -1.82 -10.83
CA PRO A 307 18.97 -3.19 -10.49
C PRO A 307 18.77 -3.42 -8.99
N ASP A 308 19.06 -2.43 -8.14
CA ASP A 308 18.80 -2.47 -6.70
C ASP A 308 17.54 -1.67 -6.35
N SER A 309 16.47 -1.76 -7.14
CA SER A 309 15.18 -1.12 -6.83
C SER A 309 14.39 -1.90 -5.78
N ASN A 310 13.14 -1.50 -5.53
CA ASN A 310 12.31 -2.00 -4.43
C ASN A 310 10.94 -2.50 -4.93
N TYR A 311 10.21 -3.19 -4.05
CA TYR A 311 8.88 -3.76 -4.26
C TYR A 311 7.86 -3.12 -3.30
N TRP A 312 6.66 -2.83 -3.80
CA TRP A 312 5.57 -2.18 -3.05
C TRP A 312 4.33 -3.07 -2.88
N GLY A 313 4.48 -4.37 -3.12
CA GLY A 313 3.48 -5.38 -2.76
C GLY A 313 2.45 -5.72 -3.84
N HIS A 314 2.28 -4.91 -4.88
CA HIS A 314 1.33 -5.18 -5.97
C HIS A 314 1.67 -4.41 -7.26
N ASN A 315 0.92 -4.71 -8.32
CA ASN A 315 1.12 -4.25 -9.70
C ASN A 315 2.58 -4.45 -10.14
N ALA A 316 3.12 -5.61 -9.80
CA ALA A 316 4.49 -6.00 -10.07
C ALA A 316 4.52 -7.42 -10.60
N ILE A 317 5.37 -7.65 -11.60
CA ILE A 317 5.66 -8.98 -12.11
C ILE A 317 6.95 -9.50 -11.47
N ILE A 318 6.91 -10.77 -11.08
CA ILE A 318 7.94 -11.43 -10.30
C ILE A 318 8.26 -12.76 -10.98
N ARG A 319 9.54 -13.07 -11.15
CA ARG A 319 9.99 -14.39 -11.61
C ARG A 319 9.75 -15.41 -10.49
N THR A 320 8.86 -16.36 -10.71
CA THR A 320 8.35 -17.27 -9.66
C THR A 320 9.47 -18.05 -9.00
N ARG A 321 10.40 -18.59 -9.81
CA ARG A 321 11.59 -19.30 -9.31
C ARG A 321 12.46 -18.41 -8.42
N ALA A 322 12.74 -17.18 -8.84
CA ALA A 322 13.57 -16.24 -8.10
C ALA A 322 12.97 -15.91 -6.74
N PHE A 323 11.65 -15.75 -6.68
CA PHE A 323 10.93 -15.52 -5.45
C PHE A 323 10.94 -16.74 -4.53
N ALA A 324 10.69 -17.94 -5.07
CA ALA A 324 10.69 -19.18 -4.30
C ALA A 324 12.06 -19.41 -3.61
N GLU A 325 13.16 -19.30 -4.34
CA GLU A 325 14.48 -19.62 -3.78
C GLU A 325 15.02 -18.53 -2.82
N ALA A 326 14.57 -17.28 -2.94
CA ALA A 326 15.18 -16.13 -2.25
C ALA A 326 14.26 -15.41 -1.26
N ALA A 327 12.94 -15.44 -1.41
CA ALA A 327 12.00 -14.58 -0.68
C ALA A 327 11.27 -15.29 0.47
N GLY A 328 11.74 -16.46 0.92
CA GLY A 328 11.20 -17.14 2.10
C GLY A 328 11.37 -16.32 3.39
N LEU A 329 10.30 -15.69 3.87
CA LEU A 329 10.38 -14.76 5.01
C LEU A 329 10.54 -15.49 6.35
N PRO A 330 11.48 -15.05 7.22
CA PRO A 330 11.57 -15.53 8.59
C PRO A 330 10.59 -14.80 9.51
N HIS A 331 10.15 -15.48 10.56
CA HIS A 331 9.53 -14.81 11.71
C HIS A 331 10.59 -14.12 12.56
N LEU A 332 10.38 -12.85 12.88
CA LEU A 332 11.27 -12.07 13.73
C LEU A 332 11.19 -12.56 15.17
N ARG A 333 12.36 -12.65 15.83
CA ARG A 333 12.46 -13.06 17.24
C ARG A 333 11.87 -11.99 18.16
N GLY A 334 11.38 -12.42 19.32
CA GLY A 334 10.85 -11.52 20.36
C GLY A 334 9.33 -11.37 20.33
N ARG A 335 8.83 -10.45 21.16
CA ARG A 335 7.40 -10.17 21.29
C ARG A 335 6.96 -9.12 20.27
N LYS A 336 5.69 -9.16 19.86
CA LYS A 336 5.06 -8.05 19.14
C LYS A 336 5.21 -6.75 19.97
N PRO A 337 5.39 -5.59 19.33
CA PRO A 337 5.25 -5.29 17.91
C PRO A 337 6.50 -5.49 17.04
N PHE A 338 7.67 -5.79 17.62
CA PHE A 338 8.94 -5.96 16.88
C PHE A 338 9.20 -7.39 16.40
N GLY A 339 8.70 -8.40 17.14
CA GLY A 339 8.76 -9.80 16.76
C GLY A 339 7.52 -10.29 16.00
N GLY A 340 7.54 -11.55 15.56
CA GLY A 340 6.46 -12.19 14.81
C GLY A 340 6.62 -12.07 13.29
N HIS A 341 5.52 -12.16 12.57
CA HIS A 341 5.52 -12.03 11.12
C HIS A 341 5.83 -10.59 10.70
N ILE A 342 6.46 -10.45 9.54
CA ILE A 342 6.86 -9.17 8.97
C ILE A 342 5.64 -8.53 8.31
N LEU A 343 5.25 -7.33 8.73
CA LEU A 343 4.07 -6.63 8.19
C LEU A 343 4.34 -6.02 6.81
N SER A 344 5.43 -5.24 6.68
CA SER A 344 5.89 -4.64 5.42
C SER A 344 6.86 -5.60 4.73
N HIS A 345 6.32 -6.74 4.30
CA HIS A 345 7.08 -7.87 3.78
C HIS A 345 7.73 -7.61 2.42
N ASP A 346 7.06 -6.83 1.58
CA ASP A 346 7.43 -6.45 0.22
C ASP A 346 8.86 -5.89 0.11
N PHE A 347 9.22 -4.93 0.96
CA PHE A 347 10.57 -4.35 0.99
C PHE A 347 11.63 -5.40 1.32
N ILE A 348 11.27 -6.34 2.21
CA ILE A 348 12.17 -7.39 2.65
C ILE A 348 12.32 -8.45 1.57
N GLU A 349 11.25 -8.86 0.92
CA GLU A 349 11.27 -9.79 -0.21
C GLU A 349 12.17 -9.26 -1.33
N ALA A 350 12.02 -7.99 -1.73
CA ALA A 350 12.91 -7.36 -2.72
C ALA A 350 14.38 -7.36 -2.27
N ALA A 351 14.64 -6.99 -1.01
CA ALA A 351 15.99 -6.97 -0.46
C ALA A 351 16.62 -8.38 -0.42
N LEU A 352 15.83 -9.41 -0.12
CA LEU A 352 16.27 -10.81 -0.10
C LEU A 352 16.51 -11.35 -1.52
N MET A 353 15.65 -11.00 -2.49
CA MET A 353 15.88 -11.32 -3.90
C MET A 353 17.18 -10.68 -4.41
N ARG A 354 17.40 -9.39 -4.10
CA ARG A 354 18.67 -8.69 -4.39
C ARG A 354 19.87 -9.38 -3.74
N ARG A 355 19.72 -9.79 -2.48
CA ARG A 355 20.75 -10.51 -1.73
C ARG A 355 21.12 -11.85 -2.39
N ALA A 356 20.16 -12.53 -3.02
CA ALA A 356 20.36 -13.79 -3.74
C ALA A 356 20.94 -13.63 -5.16
N GLY A 357 20.97 -12.41 -5.70
CA GLY A 357 21.62 -12.07 -6.98
C GLY A 357 20.69 -11.43 -8.01
N TRP A 358 19.38 -11.70 -7.93
CA TRP A 358 18.36 -11.26 -8.90
C TRP A 358 18.16 -9.75 -8.91
N ALA A 359 18.11 -9.12 -10.09
CA ALA A 359 17.81 -7.69 -10.18
C ALA A 359 16.36 -7.38 -9.82
N VAL A 360 16.18 -6.21 -9.21
CA VAL A 360 14.88 -5.61 -8.95
C VAL A 360 14.84 -4.27 -9.67
N HIS A 361 13.88 -4.09 -10.56
CA HIS A 361 13.72 -2.88 -11.36
C HIS A 361 12.37 -2.21 -11.11
N MET A 362 12.32 -0.90 -11.36
CA MET A 362 11.07 -0.15 -11.46
C MET A 362 10.81 0.24 -12.92
N ALA A 363 9.54 0.19 -13.32
CA ALA A 363 9.03 0.61 -14.61
C ALA A 363 8.08 1.82 -14.45
N PRO A 364 8.56 2.99 -13.97
CA PRO A 364 7.71 4.15 -13.68
C PRO A 364 7.10 4.79 -14.94
N GLY A 365 7.65 4.49 -16.12
CA GLY A 365 7.13 4.97 -17.40
C GLY A 365 6.01 4.10 -17.98
N LEU A 366 5.72 2.93 -17.40
CA LEU A 366 4.62 2.09 -17.86
C LEU A 366 3.29 2.61 -17.32
N GLU A 367 2.44 3.12 -18.21
CA GLU A 367 1.08 3.55 -17.88
C GLU A 367 0.12 2.33 -17.80
N GLY A 368 -1.18 2.54 -17.58
CA GLY A 368 -2.16 1.44 -17.55
C GLY A 368 -2.17 0.59 -16.27
N SER A 369 -1.54 1.08 -15.19
CA SER A 369 -1.55 0.47 -13.85
C SER A 369 -2.23 1.43 -12.88
N TYR A 370 -3.31 1.00 -12.22
CA TYR A 370 -4.15 1.86 -11.38
C TYR A 370 -4.47 1.21 -10.03
N GLU A 371 -4.80 2.07 -9.05
CA GLU A 371 -5.26 1.69 -7.71
C GLU A 371 -6.25 2.73 -7.14
N GLU A 372 -6.94 2.39 -6.05
CA GLU A 372 -7.75 3.35 -5.28
C GLU A 372 -6.97 3.91 -4.07
N GLY A 373 -7.18 5.18 -3.75
CA GLY A 373 -6.60 5.84 -2.58
C GLY A 373 -7.56 5.88 -1.37
N PRO A 374 -7.05 6.05 -0.13
CA PRO A 374 -7.90 6.26 1.04
C PRO A 374 -8.79 7.52 0.88
N PRO A 375 -10.08 7.45 1.23
CA PRO A 375 -11.01 8.56 1.00
C PRO A 375 -10.87 9.69 2.04
N SER A 376 -10.23 9.47 3.18
CA SER A 376 -10.05 10.50 4.20
C SER A 376 -8.69 10.41 4.91
N ILE A 377 -8.33 11.48 5.63
CA ILE A 377 -7.15 11.50 6.51
C ILE A 377 -7.24 10.38 7.55
N THR A 378 -8.44 10.08 8.04
CA THR A 378 -8.68 9.03 9.03
C THR A 378 -8.37 7.66 8.47
N ASP A 379 -8.80 7.37 7.24
CA ASP A 379 -8.52 6.11 6.57
C ASP A 379 -7.03 5.96 6.26
N LEU A 380 -6.39 7.06 5.81
CA LEU A 380 -4.94 7.10 5.64
C LEU A 380 -4.24 6.79 6.97
N ALA A 381 -4.61 7.44 8.07
CA ALA A 381 -3.99 7.24 9.39
C ALA A 381 -4.13 5.80 9.91
N VAL A 382 -5.25 5.12 9.64
CA VAL A 382 -5.43 3.70 10.00
C VAL A 382 -4.48 2.81 9.19
N ARG A 383 -4.38 3.03 7.87
CA ARG A 383 -3.45 2.31 7.00
C ARG A 383 -2.00 2.56 7.43
N ASP A 384 -1.65 3.82 7.67
CA ASP A 384 -0.31 4.29 8.01
C ASP A 384 0.18 3.72 9.35
N ARG A 385 -0.72 3.48 10.31
CA ARG A 385 -0.35 2.85 11.61
C ARG A 385 0.23 1.44 11.46
N ARG A 386 -0.23 0.66 10.46
CA ARG A 386 0.29 -0.69 10.16
C ARG A 386 1.64 -0.60 9.46
N TRP A 387 1.75 0.31 8.50
CA TRP A 387 3.00 0.58 7.79
C TRP A 387 4.09 1.11 8.71
N CYS A 388 3.75 1.97 9.68
CA CYS A 388 4.67 2.45 10.71
C CYS A 388 5.29 1.27 11.48
N GLN A 389 4.48 0.33 11.95
CA GLN A 389 4.98 -0.86 12.63
C GLN A 389 5.84 -1.74 11.74
N GLY A 390 5.39 -2.02 10.50
CA GLY A 390 6.15 -2.82 9.55
C GLY A 390 7.50 -2.22 9.20
N ASN A 391 7.57 -0.90 9.02
CA ASN A 391 8.82 -0.20 8.75
C ASN A 391 9.74 -0.17 9.97
N LEU A 392 9.22 -0.02 11.20
CA LEU A 392 10.06 -0.14 12.40
C LEU A 392 10.59 -1.58 12.60
N GLN A 393 9.86 -2.61 12.16
CA GLN A 393 10.36 -4.00 12.14
C GLN A 393 11.57 -4.17 11.20
N HIS A 394 11.73 -3.34 10.17
CA HIS A 394 12.88 -3.41 9.26
C HIS A 394 14.22 -3.22 9.98
N ALA A 395 14.24 -2.57 11.15
CA ALA A 395 15.44 -2.45 11.98
C ALA A 395 16.04 -3.82 12.37
N ALA A 396 15.20 -4.86 12.53
CA ALA A 396 15.64 -6.22 12.82
C ALA A 396 16.30 -6.91 11.62
N VAL A 397 16.00 -6.45 10.40
CA VAL A 397 16.52 -7.02 9.14
C VAL A 397 17.68 -6.20 8.57
N LEU A 398 17.77 -4.92 8.92
CA LEU A 398 18.88 -4.05 8.55
C LEU A 398 20.28 -4.68 8.78
N PRO A 399 20.60 -5.37 9.89
CA PRO A 399 21.92 -5.98 10.07
C PRO A 399 22.17 -7.25 9.23
N ALA A 400 21.18 -7.74 8.46
CA ALA A 400 21.31 -9.01 7.73
C ALA A 400 22.51 -9.02 6.78
N ARG A 401 23.28 -10.11 6.80
CA ARG A 401 24.52 -10.21 6.03
C ARG A 401 24.23 -10.39 4.54
N GLY A 402 25.01 -9.70 3.69
CA GLY A 402 24.91 -9.82 2.23
C GLY A 402 23.88 -8.90 1.54
N LEU A 403 23.10 -8.12 2.29
CA LEU A 403 22.21 -7.11 1.70
C LEU A 403 23.00 -6.09 0.86
N ALA A 404 22.47 -5.74 -0.31
CA ALA A 404 23.00 -4.67 -1.11
C ALA A 404 22.92 -3.33 -0.37
N PHE A 405 23.86 -2.42 -0.63
CA PHE A 405 23.91 -1.11 0.02
C PHE A 405 22.60 -0.32 -0.18
N VAL A 406 22.08 -0.29 -1.41
CA VAL A 406 20.82 0.41 -1.71
C VAL A 406 19.63 -0.25 -1.02
N SER A 407 19.58 -1.58 -0.90
CA SER A 407 18.53 -2.26 -0.12
C SER A 407 18.58 -1.89 1.37
N ARG A 408 19.77 -1.70 1.96
CA ARG A 408 19.90 -1.16 3.33
C ARG A 408 19.35 0.26 3.41
N LEU A 409 19.64 1.06 2.40
CA LEU A 409 19.11 2.42 2.32
C LEU A 409 17.59 2.41 2.16
N HIS A 410 16.98 1.47 1.44
CA HIS A 410 15.52 1.31 1.40
C HIS A 410 14.91 1.05 2.78
N LEU A 411 15.49 0.12 3.54
CA LEU A 411 15.05 -0.18 4.91
C LEU A 411 15.22 1.05 5.83
N LEU A 412 16.35 1.76 5.72
CA LEU A 412 16.57 3.01 6.45
C LEU A 412 15.57 4.11 6.04
N THR A 413 15.24 4.21 4.75
CA THR A 413 14.22 5.14 4.23
C THR A 413 12.83 4.82 4.74
N GLY A 414 12.47 3.54 4.82
CA GLY A 414 11.23 3.09 5.42
C GLY A 414 11.13 3.41 6.91
N ILE A 415 12.20 3.17 7.67
CA ILE A 415 12.27 3.55 9.10
C ILE A 415 12.17 5.08 9.26
N GLY A 416 12.97 5.81 8.49
CA GLY A 416 13.07 7.28 8.57
C GLY A 416 11.80 8.01 8.17
N SER A 417 10.97 7.45 7.27
CA SER A 417 9.69 8.06 6.90
C SER A 417 8.72 8.17 8.07
N TYR A 418 8.92 7.39 9.15
CA TYR A 418 8.15 7.49 10.39
C TYR A 418 8.90 8.17 11.52
N ILE A 419 10.21 7.92 11.67
CA ILE A 419 11.02 8.53 12.75
C ILE A 419 11.21 10.04 12.55
N THR A 420 11.18 10.54 11.32
CA THR A 420 11.28 11.99 11.07
C THR A 420 10.15 12.80 11.70
N ALA A 421 8.93 12.27 11.81
CA ALA A 421 7.81 12.96 12.44
C ALA A 421 8.06 13.33 13.92
N PRO A 422 8.45 12.40 14.83
CA PRO A 422 8.79 12.76 16.19
C PRO A 422 10.06 13.62 16.28
N LEU A 423 10.99 13.54 15.32
CA LEU A 423 12.15 14.44 15.27
C LEU A 423 11.74 15.88 14.94
N TRP A 424 10.81 16.10 14.00
CA TRP A 424 10.23 17.41 13.74
C TRP A 424 9.50 17.95 14.97
N LEU A 425 8.70 17.12 15.64
CA LEU A 425 8.01 17.49 16.88
C LEU A 425 9.00 17.87 18.00
N ALA A 426 10.08 17.09 18.16
CA ALA A 426 11.14 17.39 19.11
C ALA A 426 11.84 18.71 18.78
N MET A 427 12.13 18.97 17.50
CA MET A 427 12.76 20.22 17.07
C MET A 427 11.87 21.43 17.38
N LEU A 428 10.55 21.34 17.15
CA LEU A 428 9.59 22.39 17.53
C LEU A 428 9.55 22.61 19.05
N PHE A 429 9.56 21.53 19.84
CA PHE A 429 9.55 21.63 21.30
C PHE A 429 10.85 22.24 21.84
N VAL A 430 12.02 21.80 21.36
CA VAL A 430 13.30 22.37 21.78
C VAL A 430 13.43 23.83 21.32
N GLY A 431 12.95 24.18 20.13
CA GLY A 431 12.90 25.57 19.66
C GLY A 431 12.04 26.48 20.56
N LEU A 432 10.93 25.96 21.08
CA LEU A 432 10.11 26.66 22.07
C LEU A 432 10.86 26.86 23.40
N LEU A 433 11.62 25.85 23.85
CA LEU A 433 12.46 25.96 25.04
C LEU A 433 13.60 26.98 24.89
N ILE A 434 14.24 27.03 23.72
CA ILE A 434 15.26 28.06 23.41
C ILE A 434 14.63 29.45 23.49
N SER A 435 13.45 29.62 22.90
CA SER A 435 12.73 30.90 22.94
C SER A 435 12.33 31.30 24.37
N LEU A 436 11.92 30.33 25.19
CA LEU A 436 11.63 30.53 26.61
C LEU A 436 12.90 30.92 27.39
N GLN A 437 14.01 30.22 27.15
CA GLN A 437 15.31 30.52 27.75
C GLN A 437 15.74 31.94 27.39
N GLY A 438 15.67 32.34 26.12
CA GLY A 438 16.03 33.70 25.68
C GLY A 438 15.17 34.81 26.30
N ARG A 439 13.94 34.50 26.72
CA ARG A 439 13.08 35.46 27.44
C ARG A 439 13.46 35.65 28.90
N TYR A 440 13.93 34.59 29.58
CA TYR A 440 14.15 34.58 31.03
C TYR A 440 15.63 34.57 31.44
N VAL A 441 16.55 34.22 30.55
CA VAL A 441 17.99 34.26 30.77
C VAL A 441 18.55 35.53 30.13
N PRO A 442 18.99 36.52 30.92
CA PRO A 442 19.52 37.76 30.37
C PRO A 442 20.79 37.48 29.54
N PRO A 443 20.94 38.10 28.36
CA PRO A 443 22.15 37.98 27.55
C PRO A 443 23.38 38.42 28.36
N ASN A 444 24.39 37.54 28.47
CA ASN A 444 25.66 37.90 29.07
C ASN A 444 26.51 38.66 28.05
N TYR A 445 26.45 39.99 28.11
CA TYR A 445 27.23 40.86 27.22
C TYR A 445 28.74 40.86 27.53
N PHE A 446 29.13 40.34 28.70
CA PHE A 446 30.51 40.31 29.22
C PHE A 446 30.85 38.92 29.81
N PRO A 447 31.16 37.92 28.97
CA PRO A 447 31.62 36.61 29.47
C PRO A 447 32.93 36.74 30.26
N ASP A 448 33.13 35.90 31.29
CA ASP A 448 34.32 35.92 32.13
C ASP A 448 35.59 35.60 31.31
N GLY A 449 36.35 36.64 30.96
CA GLY A 449 37.53 36.59 30.10
C GLY A 449 37.88 37.99 29.56
N PHE A 450 39.11 38.19 29.05
CA PHE A 450 39.51 39.47 28.48
C PHE A 450 38.84 39.67 27.10
N SER A 451 37.80 40.50 27.03
CA SER A 451 37.14 40.89 25.78
C SER A 451 37.18 42.41 25.60
N LEU A 452 37.75 42.87 24.48
CA LEU A 452 37.84 44.29 24.14
C LEU A 452 36.51 44.89 23.64
N PHE A 453 35.52 44.04 23.32
CA PHE A 453 34.20 44.44 22.82
C PHE A 453 33.09 43.60 23.47
N PRO A 454 31.88 44.17 23.69
CA PRO A 454 30.73 43.41 24.15
C PRO A 454 30.33 42.35 23.10
N SER A 455 30.01 41.14 23.55
CA SER A 455 29.37 40.13 22.71
C SER A 455 27.88 40.44 22.63
N TRP A 456 27.36 40.71 21.44
CA TRP A 456 25.94 40.98 21.20
C TRP A 456 25.24 39.67 20.83
N PRO A 457 24.53 38.99 21.76
CA PRO A 457 23.95 37.69 21.50
C PRO A 457 22.59 37.89 20.81
N ALA A 458 22.63 38.29 19.54
CA ALA A 458 21.44 38.47 18.72
C ALA A 458 21.47 37.49 17.54
N GLN A 459 20.61 36.46 17.59
CA GLN A 459 20.39 35.54 16.46
C GLN A 459 20.11 36.34 15.18
N ASP A 460 20.82 36.04 14.10
CA ASP A 460 20.67 36.76 12.81
C ASP A 460 19.30 36.41 12.18
N PRO A 461 18.29 37.31 12.27
CA PRO A 461 16.94 36.98 11.83
C PRO A 461 16.83 36.93 10.31
N VAL A 462 17.71 37.64 9.59
CA VAL A 462 17.76 37.64 8.13
C VAL A 462 18.30 36.31 7.64
N ARG A 463 19.38 35.82 8.24
CA ARG A 463 19.93 34.50 7.90
C ARG A 463 18.96 33.37 8.26
N ALA A 464 18.29 33.44 9.41
CA ALA A 464 17.26 32.47 9.78
C ALA A 464 16.12 32.41 8.72
N ALA A 465 15.70 33.57 8.21
CA ALA A 465 14.73 33.65 7.11
C ALA A 465 15.25 33.01 5.82
N TRP A 466 16.54 33.21 5.46
CA TRP A 466 17.15 32.57 4.29
C TRP A 466 17.31 31.06 4.43
N VAL A 467 17.69 30.56 5.61
CA VAL A 467 17.74 29.11 5.89
C VAL A 467 16.36 28.48 5.74
N PHE A 468 15.33 29.15 6.25
CA PHE A 468 13.96 28.71 6.06
C PHE A 468 13.53 28.75 4.58
N ALA A 469 13.79 29.85 3.87
CA ALA A 469 13.48 29.98 2.45
C ALA A 469 14.20 28.91 1.62
N GLY A 470 15.46 28.61 1.91
CA GLY A 470 16.22 27.54 1.27
C GLY A 470 15.65 26.16 1.55
N THR A 471 15.25 25.89 2.80
CA THR A 471 14.62 24.63 3.20
C THR A 471 13.27 24.45 2.50
N MET A 472 12.43 25.48 2.47
CA MET A 472 11.16 25.48 1.74
C MET A 472 11.38 25.34 0.23
N GLY A 473 12.40 25.98 -0.32
CA GLY A 473 12.82 25.83 -1.71
C GLY A 473 13.13 24.37 -2.04
N LEU A 474 13.96 23.71 -1.25
CA LEU A 474 14.29 22.29 -1.43
C LEU A 474 13.05 21.37 -1.32
N LEU A 475 12.15 21.68 -0.39
CA LEU A 475 10.93 20.90 -0.16
C LEU A 475 9.91 21.04 -1.29
N LEU A 476 9.72 22.26 -1.82
CA LEU A 476 8.70 22.57 -2.82
C LEU A 476 9.20 22.47 -4.27
N ALA A 477 10.51 22.56 -4.49
CA ALA A 477 11.10 22.52 -5.83
C ALA A 477 10.70 21.28 -6.65
N PRO A 478 10.68 20.05 -6.12
CA PRO A 478 10.26 18.88 -6.91
C PRO A 478 8.83 19.02 -7.45
N LYS A 479 7.92 19.63 -6.69
CA LYS A 479 6.55 19.88 -7.13
C LYS A 479 6.51 20.88 -8.30
N LEU A 480 7.26 21.98 -8.17
CA LEU A 480 7.37 23.01 -9.22
C LEU A 480 8.05 22.47 -10.49
N ILE A 481 9.12 21.69 -10.34
CA ILE A 481 9.82 21.04 -11.45
C ILE A 481 8.87 20.10 -12.18
N ALA A 482 8.14 19.24 -11.47
CA ALA A 482 7.17 18.34 -12.08
C ALA A 482 6.07 19.09 -12.84
N TYR A 483 5.57 20.19 -12.27
CA TYR A 483 4.60 21.06 -12.93
C TYR A 483 5.16 21.67 -14.22
N VAL A 484 6.37 22.22 -14.18
CA VAL A 484 7.05 22.77 -15.36
C VAL A 484 7.28 21.69 -16.42
N LEU A 485 7.74 20.50 -16.05
CA LEU A 485 7.88 19.37 -16.98
C LEU A 485 6.54 18.96 -17.60
N MET A 486 5.46 18.95 -16.82
CA MET A 486 4.10 18.68 -17.29
C MET A 486 3.63 19.72 -18.34
N LEU A 487 4.06 20.98 -18.25
CA LEU A 487 3.71 22.01 -19.25
C LEU A 487 4.33 21.75 -20.63
N PHE A 488 5.46 21.05 -20.71
CA PHE A 488 6.13 20.68 -21.97
C PHE A 488 5.51 19.45 -22.65
N ASP A 489 4.61 18.73 -21.96
CA ASP A 489 3.83 17.64 -22.54
C ASP A 489 2.42 18.14 -22.86
N GLY A 490 2.13 18.33 -24.15
CA GLY A 490 0.85 18.86 -24.60
C GLY A 490 -0.36 18.01 -24.19
N ARG A 491 -0.21 16.68 -24.08
CA ARG A 491 -1.28 15.77 -23.65
C ARG A 491 -1.49 15.91 -22.15
N ARG A 492 -0.43 15.84 -21.34
CA ARG A 492 -0.52 16.00 -19.87
C ARG A 492 -1.01 17.39 -19.48
N ARG A 493 -0.49 18.46 -20.08
CA ARG A 493 -0.95 19.83 -19.86
C ARG A 493 -2.45 19.98 -20.06
N ARG A 494 -3.00 19.41 -21.14
CA ARG A 494 -4.45 19.41 -21.38
C ARG A 494 -5.19 18.50 -20.40
N GLY A 495 -4.61 17.38 -19.98
CA GLY A 495 -5.19 16.48 -18.97
C GLY A 495 -5.35 17.15 -17.59
N PHE A 496 -4.39 17.96 -17.16
CA PHE A 496 -4.39 18.62 -15.84
C PHE A 496 -5.15 19.94 -15.76
N GLY A 497 -5.80 20.41 -16.83
CA GLY A 497 -6.49 21.70 -16.81
C GLY A 497 -5.74 22.90 -17.33
N GLY A 498 -4.55 22.71 -17.90
CA GLY A 498 -3.73 23.82 -18.36
C GLY A 498 -3.40 24.77 -17.21
N VAL A 499 -3.82 26.03 -17.31
CA VAL A 499 -3.60 27.05 -16.27
C VAL A 499 -4.31 26.69 -14.96
N ALA A 500 -5.50 26.07 -15.01
CA ALA A 500 -6.20 25.62 -13.80
C ALA A 500 -5.38 24.61 -12.97
N GLY A 501 -4.47 23.87 -13.63
CA GLY A 501 -3.54 22.98 -12.96
C GLY A 501 -2.59 23.68 -11.98
N PHE A 502 -2.24 24.96 -12.23
CA PHE A 502 -1.45 25.76 -11.29
C PHE A 502 -2.22 26.03 -9.99
N PHE A 503 -3.48 26.44 -10.09
CA PHE A 503 -4.34 26.63 -8.93
C PHE A 503 -4.65 25.30 -8.22
N GLY A 504 -4.72 24.20 -8.96
CA GLY A 504 -4.75 22.84 -8.40
C GLY A 504 -3.50 22.54 -7.56
N LEU A 505 -2.31 22.86 -8.07
CA LEU A 505 -1.05 22.71 -7.34
C LEU A 505 -0.98 23.59 -6.07
N LEU A 506 -1.44 24.84 -6.15
CA LEU A 506 -1.52 25.73 -4.99
C LEU A 506 -2.47 25.17 -3.93
N LEU A 507 -3.66 24.71 -4.34
CA LEU A 507 -4.63 24.11 -3.44
C LEU A 507 -4.09 22.83 -2.81
N GLU A 508 -3.46 21.95 -3.59
CA GLU A 508 -2.80 20.75 -3.07
C GLU A 508 -1.69 21.10 -2.07
N THR A 509 -0.86 22.10 -2.38
CA THR A 509 0.25 22.52 -1.51
C THR A 509 -0.28 23.11 -0.19
N LEU A 510 -1.35 23.90 -0.25
CA LEU A 510 -2.01 24.43 0.94
C LEU A 510 -2.62 23.30 1.79
N LEU A 511 -3.37 22.38 1.16
CA LEU A 511 -3.99 21.26 1.87
C LEU A 511 -2.96 20.34 2.49
N SER A 512 -1.93 19.92 1.74
CA SER A 512 -0.85 19.07 2.25
C SER A 512 -0.05 19.76 3.35
N GLY A 513 0.22 21.06 3.22
CA GLY A 513 0.89 21.86 4.25
C GLY A 513 0.10 21.95 5.56
N LEU A 514 -1.22 22.13 5.50
CA LEU A 514 -2.10 22.16 6.68
C LEU A 514 -2.30 20.77 7.31
N ILE A 515 -2.30 19.71 6.49
CA ILE A 515 -2.45 18.32 6.96
C ILE A 515 -1.14 17.80 7.59
N ALA A 516 0.03 18.27 7.15
CA ALA A 516 1.32 17.76 7.60
C ALA A 516 1.53 17.81 9.14
N PRO A 517 1.20 18.90 9.87
CA PRO A 517 1.26 18.92 11.34
C PRO A 517 0.33 17.89 12.01
N VAL A 518 -0.85 17.65 11.43
CA VAL A 518 -1.79 16.65 11.94
C VAL A 518 -1.20 15.25 11.78
N MET A 519 -0.66 14.95 10.59
CA MET A 519 0.02 13.68 10.34
C MET A 519 1.28 13.51 11.18
N MET A 520 2.02 14.58 11.45
CA MET A 520 3.19 14.56 12.35
C MET A 520 2.80 14.05 13.75
N LEU A 521 1.69 14.51 14.33
CA LEU A 521 1.21 14.03 15.63
C LEU A 521 0.72 12.57 15.56
N VAL A 522 -0.04 12.22 14.52
CA VAL A 522 -0.51 10.84 14.30
C VAL A 522 0.65 9.86 14.20
N GLN A 523 1.66 10.18 13.39
CA GLN A 523 2.84 9.34 13.18
C GLN A 523 3.72 9.30 14.42
N SER A 524 3.93 10.43 15.10
CA SER A 524 4.67 10.48 16.37
C SER A 524 4.01 9.60 17.44
N GLY A 525 2.68 9.69 17.59
CA GLY A 525 1.90 8.83 18.49
C GLY A 525 1.97 7.35 18.09
N GLY A 526 1.98 7.06 16.79
CA GLY A 526 2.20 5.73 16.24
C GLY A 526 3.55 5.14 16.65
N VAL A 527 4.64 5.88 16.42
CA VAL A 527 6.01 5.49 16.79
C VAL A 527 6.13 5.28 18.29
N VAL A 528 5.70 6.24 19.11
CA VAL A 528 5.72 6.12 20.58
C VAL A 528 4.92 4.91 21.06
N GLY A 529 3.74 4.67 20.47
CA GLY A 529 2.92 3.50 20.79
C GLY A 529 3.62 2.17 20.49
N ILE A 530 4.33 2.07 19.37
CA ILE A 530 5.09 0.87 18.99
C ILE A 530 6.28 0.66 19.92
N LEU A 531 7.04 1.72 20.21
CA LEU A 531 8.14 1.68 21.18
C LEU A 531 7.65 1.27 22.58
N ALA A 532 6.43 1.66 22.95
CA ALA A 532 5.77 1.27 24.20
C ALA A 532 5.14 -0.14 24.16
N GLY A 533 5.31 -0.91 23.07
CA GLY A 533 4.83 -2.29 22.96
C GLY A 533 3.39 -2.48 22.46
N ARG A 534 2.74 -1.43 21.93
CA ARG A 534 1.35 -1.52 21.42
C ARG A 534 1.32 -1.98 19.96
N ASP A 535 0.74 -3.15 19.73
CA ASP A 535 0.51 -3.72 18.39
C ASP A 535 -0.55 -2.91 17.62
N SER A 536 -0.37 -2.77 16.31
CA SER A 536 -1.32 -2.05 15.45
C SER A 536 -2.65 -2.80 15.27
N GLY A 537 -2.67 -4.12 15.53
CA GLY A 537 -3.77 -4.99 15.18
C GLY A 537 -4.03 -5.07 13.67
N TRP A 538 -5.13 -5.74 13.28
CA TRP A 538 -5.66 -5.75 11.93
C TRP A 538 -7.15 -5.40 11.99
N GLN A 539 -7.50 -4.21 11.51
CA GLN A 539 -8.87 -3.76 11.35
C GLN A 539 -9.15 -3.70 9.84
N PRO A 540 -10.27 -4.24 9.34
CA PRO A 540 -10.63 -4.11 7.93
C PRO A 540 -10.76 -2.63 7.57
N GLN A 541 -10.20 -2.25 6.43
CA GLN A 541 -10.29 -0.89 5.92
C GLN A 541 -11.72 -0.65 5.44
N ARG A 542 -12.37 0.41 5.93
CA ARG A 542 -13.67 0.83 5.40
C ARG A 542 -13.45 1.42 4.00
N ARG A 543 -14.21 0.93 3.02
CA ARG A 543 -14.08 1.32 1.61
C ARG A 543 -15.33 2.05 1.07
N ASP A 544 -16.34 2.27 1.90
CA ASP A 544 -17.57 2.96 1.49
C ASP A 544 -17.66 4.38 2.02
N ASP A 545 -18.12 5.25 1.11
CA ASP A 545 -18.51 6.68 1.17
C ASP A 545 -17.58 7.72 1.85
N GLY A 546 -16.56 7.31 2.60
CA GLY A 546 -15.64 8.20 3.29
C GLY A 546 -16.29 9.06 4.38
N SER A 547 -17.56 8.81 4.71
CA SER A 547 -18.29 9.56 5.72
C SER A 547 -17.89 9.05 7.11
N VAL A 548 -17.15 9.88 7.83
CA VAL A 548 -16.82 9.64 9.23
C VAL A 548 -17.79 10.46 10.07
N PRO A 549 -18.55 9.85 11.00
CA PRO A 549 -19.41 10.59 11.92
C PRO A 549 -18.64 11.73 12.58
N PHE A 550 -19.22 12.93 12.64
CA PHE A 550 -18.51 14.10 13.17
C PHE A 550 -18.01 13.88 14.61
N GLY A 551 -18.75 13.14 15.43
CA GLY A 551 -18.34 12.75 16.78
C GLY A 551 -17.03 11.95 16.80
N ASP A 552 -16.84 11.03 15.85
CA ASP A 552 -15.60 10.25 15.73
C ASP A 552 -14.42 11.14 15.30
N ILE A 553 -14.68 12.14 14.44
CA ILE A 553 -13.68 13.13 14.03
C ILE A 553 -13.23 13.95 15.25
N VAL A 554 -14.18 14.48 16.04
CA VAL A 554 -13.87 15.25 17.25
C VAL A 554 -13.12 14.39 18.27
N GLY A 555 -13.57 13.15 18.50
CA GLY A 555 -12.88 12.23 19.40
C GLY A 555 -11.43 11.92 18.99
N ARG A 556 -11.15 11.86 17.69
CA ARG A 556 -9.82 11.51 17.17
C ARG A 556 -8.87 12.71 17.02
N TYR A 557 -9.39 13.88 16.63
CA TYR A 557 -8.57 15.07 16.32
C TYR A 557 -8.73 16.21 17.34
N GLY A 558 -9.70 16.15 18.25
CA GLY A 558 -9.93 17.20 19.26
C GLY A 558 -8.69 17.46 20.13
N GLY A 559 -7.94 16.42 20.49
CA GLY A 559 -6.67 16.57 21.21
C GLY A 559 -5.59 17.31 20.41
N HIS A 560 -5.55 17.14 19.09
CA HIS A 560 -4.62 17.88 18.22
C HIS A 560 -5.00 19.35 18.12
N CYS A 561 -6.30 19.65 18.02
CA CYS A 561 -6.84 21.01 18.06
C CYS A 561 -6.47 21.72 19.37
N LEU A 562 -6.72 21.08 20.52
CA LEU A 562 -6.36 21.62 21.83
C LEU A 562 -4.86 21.88 21.96
N LEU A 563 -4.01 20.94 21.50
CA LEU A 563 -2.57 21.11 21.50
C LEU A 563 -2.14 22.30 20.62
N GLY A 564 -2.75 22.47 19.45
CA GLY A 564 -2.51 23.62 18.57
C GLY A 564 -2.86 24.95 19.23
N ILE A 565 -4.01 25.03 19.91
CA ILE A 565 -4.44 26.21 20.66
C ILE A 565 -3.45 26.52 21.79
N LEU A 566 -3.10 25.52 22.60
CA LEU A 566 -2.16 25.68 23.71
C LEU A 566 -0.78 26.14 23.22
N LEU A 567 -0.27 25.52 22.15
CA LEU A 567 1.00 25.89 21.53
C LEU A 567 0.97 27.32 20.99
N GLY A 568 -0.13 27.73 20.35
CA GLY A 568 -0.30 29.08 19.84
C GLY A 568 -0.33 30.14 20.95
N VAL A 569 -1.11 29.89 22.01
CA VAL A 569 -1.16 30.77 23.19
C VAL A 569 0.22 30.88 23.82
N LEU A 570 0.90 29.75 24.05
CA LEU A 570 2.22 29.73 24.68
C LEU A 570 3.26 30.45 23.81
N ALA A 571 3.29 30.21 22.50
CA ALA A 571 4.19 30.88 21.58
C ALA A 571 3.97 32.41 21.58
N TYR A 572 2.71 32.85 21.57
CA TYR A 572 2.37 34.28 21.61
C TYR A 572 2.79 34.94 22.93
N LEU A 573 2.56 34.27 24.06
CA LEU A 573 2.97 34.75 25.38
C LEU A 573 4.49 34.82 25.54
N ILE A 574 5.23 33.89 24.93
CA ILE A 574 6.71 33.89 24.91
C ILE A 574 7.24 35.01 24.00
N ALA A 575 6.82 35.06 22.74
CA ALA A 575 7.23 36.08 21.78
C ALA A 575 6.30 36.12 20.57
N ALA A 576 5.72 37.28 20.25
CA ALA A 576 4.86 37.43 19.08
C ALA A 576 5.53 37.00 17.74
N PRO A 577 6.83 37.27 17.49
CA PRO A 577 7.51 36.74 16.30
C PRO A 577 7.54 35.21 16.23
N LEU A 578 7.68 34.52 17.38
CA LEU A 578 7.66 33.06 17.44
C LEU A 578 6.29 32.48 17.06
N PHE A 579 5.21 33.13 17.51
CA PHE A 579 3.85 32.74 17.12
C PHE A 579 3.66 32.78 15.59
N TRP A 580 4.05 33.89 14.95
CA TRP A 580 3.93 34.03 13.49
C TRP A 580 4.83 33.05 12.74
N TRP A 581 6.04 32.79 13.26
CA TRP A 581 6.94 31.79 12.72
C TRP A 581 6.35 30.37 12.77
N MET A 582 5.73 30.00 13.89
CA MET A 582 5.11 28.68 14.09
C MET A 582 3.70 28.59 13.47
N SER A 583 3.19 29.67 12.88
CA SER A 583 1.80 29.76 12.43
C SER A 583 1.37 28.68 11.44
N PRO A 584 2.19 28.17 10.49
CA PRO A 584 1.75 27.07 9.62
C PRO A 584 1.46 25.78 10.40
N VAL A 585 2.27 25.49 11.43
CA VAL A 585 2.09 24.33 12.30
C VAL A 585 0.87 24.52 13.20
N ILE A 586 0.81 25.68 13.88
CA ILE A 586 -0.30 26.02 14.78
C ILE A 586 -1.63 25.97 14.02
N LEU A 587 -1.69 26.58 12.83
CA LEU A 587 -2.90 26.63 12.02
C LEU A 587 -3.36 25.24 11.59
N GLY A 588 -2.44 24.38 11.12
CA GLY A 588 -2.76 22.99 10.79
C GLY A 588 -3.32 22.19 11.98
N LEU A 589 -2.76 22.40 13.18
CA LEU A 589 -3.22 21.73 14.40
C LEU A 589 -4.57 22.25 14.90
N VAL A 590 -4.73 23.57 15.02
CA VAL A 590 -5.99 24.22 15.41
C VAL A 590 -7.12 23.83 14.46
N LEU A 591 -6.83 23.76 13.16
CA LEU A 591 -7.81 23.37 12.16
C LEU A 591 -7.93 21.85 11.97
N SER A 592 -7.31 21.01 12.80
CA SER A 592 -7.30 19.55 12.60
C SER A 592 -8.70 18.93 12.48
N VAL A 593 -9.65 19.30 13.34
CA VAL A 593 -11.06 18.85 13.29
C VAL A 593 -11.77 19.34 12.02
N PRO A 594 -11.83 20.66 11.72
CA PRO A 594 -12.48 21.12 10.49
C PRO A 594 -11.77 20.63 9.23
N LEU A 595 -10.44 20.50 9.20
CA LEU A 595 -9.70 19.93 8.08
C LEU A 595 -10.10 18.48 7.84
N ALA A 596 -10.15 17.64 8.87
CA ALA A 596 -10.58 16.26 8.75
C ALA A 596 -12.02 16.15 8.22
N ALA A 597 -12.94 17.00 8.71
CA ALA A 597 -14.33 17.01 8.25
C ALA A 597 -14.48 17.54 6.81
N LEU A 598 -13.84 18.66 6.47
CA LEU A 598 -13.93 19.29 5.15
C LEU A 598 -13.24 18.46 4.06
N THR A 599 -12.09 17.86 4.37
CA THR A 599 -11.35 17.09 3.37
C THR A 599 -11.99 15.72 3.10
N ALA A 600 -12.74 15.16 4.05
CA ALA A 600 -13.54 13.93 3.85
C ALA A 600 -14.81 14.15 3.00
N ARG A 601 -15.20 15.41 2.73
CA ARG A 601 -16.43 15.70 1.99
C ARG A 601 -16.32 15.41 0.49
N ARG A 602 -17.25 14.61 -0.01
CA ARG A 602 -17.42 14.30 -1.44
C ARG A 602 -17.92 15.50 -2.25
N ASP A 603 -18.83 16.29 -1.72
CA ASP A 603 -19.40 17.44 -2.42
C ASP A 603 -18.34 18.51 -2.70
N LEU A 604 -17.45 18.80 -1.74
CA LEU A 604 -16.31 19.70 -1.94
C LEU A 604 -15.30 19.14 -2.95
N GLY A 605 -15.02 17.84 -2.91
CA GLY A 605 -14.17 17.19 -3.91
C GLY A 605 -14.75 17.31 -5.33
N MET A 606 -16.03 17.01 -5.49
CA MET A 606 -16.71 17.12 -6.78
C MET A 606 -16.84 18.59 -7.24
N ALA A 607 -17.00 19.55 -6.33
CA ALA A 607 -16.99 20.98 -6.67
C ALA A 607 -15.61 21.43 -7.18
N ALA A 608 -14.52 21.02 -6.53
CA ALA A 608 -13.16 21.28 -7.00
C ALA A 608 -12.94 20.75 -8.42
N ARG A 609 -13.42 19.53 -8.71
CA ARG A 609 -13.39 18.96 -10.07
C ARG A 609 -14.13 19.82 -11.09
N ARG A 610 -15.34 20.28 -10.77
CA ARG A 610 -16.15 21.13 -11.67
C ARG A 610 -15.46 22.46 -11.99
N LEU A 611 -14.71 23.01 -11.02
CA LEU A 611 -13.90 24.21 -11.19
C LEU A 611 -12.57 23.95 -11.92
N GLY A 612 -12.30 22.71 -12.33
CA GLY A 612 -11.03 22.33 -12.98
C GLY A 612 -9.84 22.21 -12.04
N LEU A 613 -10.07 22.25 -10.72
CA LEU A 613 -9.04 22.12 -9.69
C LEU A 613 -8.82 20.65 -9.32
N LEU A 614 -7.57 20.28 -9.04
CA LEU A 614 -7.18 18.92 -8.67
C LEU A 614 -7.66 17.87 -9.68
N VAL A 615 -7.61 18.20 -10.98
CA VAL A 615 -8.01 17.30 -12.07
C VAL A 615 -6.76 16.61 -12.63
N VAL A 616 -6.87 15.30 -12.87
CA VAL A 616 -5.80 14.50 -13.51
C VAL A 616 -6.21 14.09 -14.93
N PRO A 617 -5.25 13.71 -15.80
CA PRO A 617 -5.55 13.27 -17.17
C PRO A 617 -6.61 12.18 -17.25
N GLU A 618 -6.55 11.19 -16.36
CA GLU A 618 -7.45 10.03 -16.27
C GLU A 618 -8.90 10.41 -15.91
N GLU A 619 -9.18 11.67 -15.58
CA GLU A 619 -10.55 12.14 -15.36
C GLU A 619 -11.14 12.93 -16.52
N ARG A 620 -10.26 13.42 -17.42
CA ARG A 620 -10.67 14.11 -18.65
C ARG A 620 -10.81 13.13 -19.80
N ASP A 621 -9.89 12.19 -19.88
CA ASP A 621 -9.92 11.08 -20.81
C ASP A 621 -9.84 9.77 -20.01
N PRO A 622 -10.98 9.31 -19.44
CA PRO A 622 -10.97 8.15 -18.56
C PRO A 622 -10.54 6.88 -19.29
N PRO A 623 -9.56 6.13 -18.75
CA PRO A 623 -9.15 4.86 -19.35
C PRO A 623 -10.34 3.92 -19.49
N ARG A 624 -10.46 3.26 -20.66
CA ARG A 624 -11.56 2.31 -20.95
C ARG A 624 -11.73 1.27 -19.85
N ILE A 625 -10.63 0.76 -19.30
CA ILE A 625 -10.66 -0.24 -18.23
C ILE A 625 -11.30 0.30 -16.94
N VAL A 626 -11.06 1.58 -16.59
CA VAL A 626 -11.64 2.21 -15.39
C VAL A 626 -13.13 2.40 -15.56
N LEU A 627 -13.57 2.84 -16.74
CA LEU A 627 -14.99 2.95 -17.08
C LEU A 627 -15.67 1.57 -17.03
N ARG A 628 -15.05 0.56 -17.65
CA ARG A 628 -15.58 -0.80 -17.69
C ARG A 628 -15.68 -1.42 -16.30
N ALA A 629 -14.67 -1.24 -15.45
CA ALA A 629 -14.72 -1.68 -14.07
C ALA A 629 -15.88 -0.99 -13.31
N ALA A 630 -16.10 0.31 -13.50
CA ALA A 630 -17.21 1.02 -12.86
C ALA A 630 -18.59 0.55 -13.35
N GLU A 631 -18.74 0.25 -14.64
CA GLU A 631 -19.97 -0.36 -15.19
C GLU A 631 -20.23 -1.73 -14.56
N LEU A 632 -19.21 -2.58 -14.51
CA LEU A 632 -19.30 -3.91 -13.91
C LEU A 632 -19.61 -3.85 -12.41
N VAL A 633 -19.07 -2.88 -11.66
CA VAL A 633 -19.46 -2.68 -10.25
C VAL A 633 -20.98 -2.45 -10.14
N VAL A 634 -21.57 -1.65 -11.03
CA VAL A 634 -23.03 -1.39 -11.01
C VAL A 634 -23.83 -2.63 -11.42
N GLU A 635 -23.38 -3.36 -12.44
CA GLU A 635 -24.02 -4.60 -12.89
C GLU A 635 -23.99 -5.67 -11.77
N LEU A 636 -22.80 -5.97 -11.25
CA LEU A 636 -22.59 -7.01 -10.25
C LEU A 636 -23.19 -6.66 -8.89
N SER A 637 -23.27 -5.38 -8.52
CA SER A 637 -23.93 -4.97 -7.28
C SER A 637 -25.44 -5.17 -7.31
N ARG A 638 -26.09 -5.10 -8.49
CA ARG A 638 -27.52 -5.43 -8.65
C ARG A 638 -27.80 -6.92 -8.55
N GLU A 639 -26.84 -7.73 -8.96
CA GLU A 639 -26.91 -9.20 -8.86
C GLU A 639 -26.52 -9.70 -7.46
N ALA A 640 -25.64 -8.96 -6.78
CA ALA A 640 -25.25 -9.25 -5.42
C ALA A 640 -26.47 -9.12 -4.51
N ARG A 641 -26.86 -10.25 -3.92
CA ARG A 641 -27.87 -10.29 -2.87
C ARG A 641 -27.17 -10.20 -1.53
N GLU A 642 -27.52 -9.18 -0.75
CA GLU A 642 -27.19 -9.12 0.67
C GLU A 642 -28.08 -10.13 1.38
N GLU A 643 -27.57 -11.35 1.50
CA GLU A 643 -28.27 -12.49 2.07
C GLU A 643 -27.31 -13.28 2.95
N ASP A 644 -27.84 -13.83 4.05
CA ASP A 644 -27.10 -14.72 4.93
C ASP A 644 -26.56 -15.93 4.15
N ALA A 645 -25.28 -16.24 4.35
CA ALA A 645 -24.55 -17.32 3.72
C ALA A 645 -25.27 -18.66 3.78
N VAL A 646 -25.80 -19.04 4.95
CA VAL A 646 -26.42 -20.36 5.14
C VAL A 646 -27.72 -20.41 4.34
N THR A 647 -28.53 -19.36 4.42
CA THR A 647 -29.78 -19.23 3.64
C THR A 647 -29.49 -19.30 2.13
N ARG A 648 -28.43 -18.62 1.68
CA ARG A 648 -28.04 -18.63 0.27
C ARG A 648 -27.62 -20.02 -0.21
N LEU A 649 -26.82 -20.76 0.57
CA LEU A 649 -26.41 -22.13 0.23
C LEU A 649 -27.60 -23.10 0.24
N VAL A 650 -28.55 -22.95 1.17
CA VAL A 650 -29.78 -23.75 1.17
C VAL A 650 -30.62 -23.52 -0.08
N ARG A 651 -30.78 -22.25 -0.49
CA ARG A 651 -31.62 -21.89 -1.65
C ARG A 651 -30.97 -22.27 -2.99
N ASP A 652 -29.65 -22.36 -3.05
CA ASP A 652 -28.88 -22.63 -4.26
C ASP A 652 -28.07 -23.94 -4.13
N PRO A 653 -28.67 -25.09 -4.49
CA PRO A 653 -28.02 -26.39 -4.38
C PRO A 653 -26.75 -26.53 -5.25
N GLU A 654 -26.65 -25.80 -6.36
CA GLU A 654 -25.46 -25.81 -7.22
C GLU A 654 -24.30 -25.09 -6.52
N LEU A 655 -24.57 -23.93 -5.92
CA LEU A 655 -23.59 -23.22 -5.11
C LEU A 655 -23.17 -24.02 -3.88
N ALA A 656 -24.10 -24.69 -3.19
CA ALA A 656 -23.76 -25.58 -2.07
C ALA A 656 -22.87 -26.75 -2.48
N ALA A 657 -23.13 -27.37 -3.64
CA ALA A 657 -22.29 -28.42 -4.16
C ALA A 657 -20.88 -27.91 -4.55
N ALA A 658 -20.81 -26.71 -5.15
CA ALA A 658 -19.53 -26.06 -5.47
C ALA A 658 -18.75 -25.69 -4.20
N HIS A 659 -19.40 -25.08 -3.20
CA HIS A 659 -18.83 -24.76 -1.91
C HIS A 659 -18.17 -25.99 -1.29
N ARG A 660 -18.91 -27.12 -1.20
CA ARG A 660 -18.39 -28.39 -0.69
C ARG A 660 -17.19 -28.89 -1.48
N ALA A 661 -17.19 -28.75 -2.80
CA ALA A 661 -16.08 -29.15 -3.66
C ALA A 661 -14.83 -28.26 -3.49
N PHE A 662 -15.00 -27.01 -3.04
CA PHE A 662 -13.90 -26.07 -2.81
C PHE A 662 -13.29 -26.21 -1.41
N LEU A 663 -13.98 -26.88 -0.48
CA LEU A 663 -13.44 -27.17 0.84
C LEU A 663 -12.24 -28.13 0.75
N PRO A 664 -11.14 -27.84 1.47
CA PRO A 664 -10.02 -28.77 1.54
C PRO A 664 -10.47 -30.07 2.19
N PHE A 665 -10.01 -31.20 1.64
CA PHE A 665 -10.42 -32.55 2.05
C PHE A 665 -11.95 -32.73 2.06
N GLY A 666 -12.68 -31.99 1.22
CA GLY A 666 -14.15 -32.01 1.17
C GLY A 666 -14.83 -31.54 2.46
N GLY A 667 -14.14 -30.75 3.29
CA GLY A 667 -14.64 -30.27 4.57
C GLY A 667 -14.48 -31.28 5.72
N ALA A 668 -13.77 -32.39 5.51
CA ALA A 668 -13.46 -33.34 6.58
C ALA A 668 -12.52 -32.72 7.62
N ARG A 669 -12.86 -32.86 8.90
CA ARG A 669 -12.01 -32.41 10.01
C ARG A 669 -10.73 -33.27 10.07
N PRO A 670 -9.54 -32.69 9.93
CA PRO A 670 -8.29 -33.43 10.07
C PRO A 670 -8.09 -33.94 11.52
N PRO A 671 -7.43 -35.09 11.72
CA PRO A 671 -7.01 -35.53 13.05
C PRO A 671 -6.18 -34.43 13.75
N GLY A 672 -6.47 -34.19 15.03
CA GLY A 672 -5.80 -33.14 15.83
C GLY A 672 -6.31 -31.71 15.62
N ASP A 673 -7.29 -31.48 14.74
CA ASP A 673 -7.96 -30.17 14.65
C ASP A 673 -9.01 -30.03 15.77
N HIS A 674 -8.61 -29.32 16.82
CA HIS A 674 -9.40 -29.02 18.01
C HIS A 674 -9.84 -27.55 18.08
N SER A 675 -10.00 -26.89 16.93
CA SER A 675 -10.50 -25.50 16.92
C SER A 675 -11.83 -25.38 17.68
N PRO A 676 -11.90 -24.55 18.74
CA PRO A 676 -13.12 -24.42 19.55
C PRO A 676 -14.31 -24.00 18.71
N GLU A 677 -14.11 -23.06 17.78
CA GLU A 677 -15.17 -22.52 16.93
C GLU A 677 -15.85 -23.61 16.10
N ARG A 678 -15.09 -24.57 15.53
CA ARG A 678 -15.67 -25.68 14.75
C ARG A 678 -16.43 -26.65 15.63
N LEU A 679 -15.86 -27.03 16.77
CA LEU A 679 -16.47 -28.02 17.67
C LEU A 679 -17.74 -27.47 18.33
N VAL A 680 -17.71 -26.22 18.79
CA VAL A 680 -18.87 -25.55 19.38
C VAL A 680 -19.95 -25.30 18.33
N ALA A 681 -19.58 -24.88 17.11
CA ALA A 681 -20.55 -24.70 16.03
C ALA A 681 -21.31 -26.01 15.74
N ARG A 682 -20.58 -27.14 15.64
CA ARG A 682 -21.19 -28.46 15.45
C ARG A 682 -22.19 -28.82 16.56
N ALA A 683 -21.78 -28.70 17.82
CA ALA A 683 -22.65 -29.02 18.95
C ALA A 683 -23.92 -28.15 18.94
N LYS A 684 -23.78 -26.84 18.74
CA LYS A 684 -24.93 -25.92 18.63
C LYS A 684 -25.88 -26.27 17.49
N ILE A 685 -25.36 -26.72 16.35
CA ILE A 685 -26.16 -27.12 15.19
C ILE A 685 -26.85 -28.47 15.44
N GLU A 686 -26.18 -29.40 16.13
CA GLU A 686 -26.75 -30.70 16.52
C GLU A 686 -27.91 -30.52 17.52
N ASP A 687 -27.78 -29.59 18.47
CA ASP A 687 -28.80 -29.27 19.49
C ASP A 687 -29.99 -28.45 18.94
N ALA A 688 -29.85 -27.83 17.77
CA ALA A 688 -30.86 -26.96 17.20
C ALA A 688 -32.09 -27.76 16.70
N ARG A 689 -33.28 -27.24 17.01
CA ARG A 689 -34.56 -27.86 16.63
C ARG A 689 -35.01 -27.51 15.21
N ASP A 690 -34.63 -26.33 14.75
CA ASP A 690 -35.01 -25.78 13.46
C ASP A 690 -33.88 -24.92 12.88
N PHE A 691 -33.97 -24.61 11.59
CA PHE A 691 -32.96 -23.81 10.90
C PHE A 691 -32.72 -22.43 11.55
N ALA A 692 -33.81 -21.75 11.94
CA ALA A 692 -33.73 -20.39 12.46
C ALA A 692 -33.01 -20.34 13.82
N SER A 693 -33.23 -21.33 14.68
CA SER A 693 -32.54 -21.48 15.97
C SER A 693 -31.07 -21.83 15.77
N ALA A 694 -30.73 -22.71 14.81
CA ALA A 694 -29.35 -23.04 14.47
C ALA A 694 -28.56 -21.79 14.06
N VAL A 695 -29.08 -21.02 13.09
CA VAL A 695 -28.40 -19.83 12.56
C VAL A 695 -28.24 -18.75 13.64
N ARG A 696 -29.28 -18.49 14.46
CA ARG A 696 -29.20 -17.49 15.54
C ARG A 696 -28.23 -17.85 16.67
N ALA A 697 -27.98 -19.14 16.89
CA ALA A 697 -27.08 -19.59 17.96
C ALA A 697 -25.59 -19.42 17.61
N LEU A 698 -25.26 -19.29 16.32
CA LEU A 698 -23.88 -19.19 15.84
C LEU A 698 -23.38 -17.74 15.87
N THR A 699 -22.22 -17.54 16.48
CA THR A 699 -21.43 -16.32 16.27
C THR A 699 -20.84 -16.32 14.85
N ALA A 700 -20.39 -15.15 14.37
CA ALA A 700 -19.79 -15.03 13.04
C ALA A 700 -18.62 -16.01 12.79
N LYS A 701 -17.78 -16.25 13.80
CA LYS A 701 -16.66 -17.20 13.72
C LYS A 701 -17.13 -18.65 13.68
N GLU A 702 -18.10 -19.00 14.51
CA GLU A 702 -18.70 -20.34 14.54
C GLU A 702 -19.44 -20.63 13.23
N LYS A 703 -20.14 -19.64 12.67
CA LYS A 703 -20.77 -19.74 11.35
C LYS A 703 -19.75 -20.02 10.26
N ALA A 704 -18.66 -19.24 10.19
CA ALA A 704 -17.59 -19.49 9.22
C ALA A 704 -16.93 -20.87 9.41
N ALA A 705 -16.76 -21.32 10.66
CA ALA A 705 -16.23 -22.65 10.97
C ALA A 705 -17.18 -23.79 10.57
N ALA A 706 -18.50 -23.59 10.74
CA ALA A 706 -19.54 -24.54 10.33
C ALA A 706 -19.58 -24.71 8.81
N LEU A 707 -19.50 -23.63 8.04
CA LEU A 707 -19.45 -23.72 6.58
C LEU A 707 -18.19 -24.45 6.11
N GLY A 708 -17.09 -24.35 6.86
CA GLY A 708 -15.86 -25.11 6.60
C GLY A 708 -15.84 -26.55 7.13
N ASP A 709 -16.95 -27.09 7.67
CA ASP A 709 -17.06 -28.46 8.18
C ASP A 709 -18.22 -29.18 7.50
N ALA A 710 -17.93 -30.30 6.83
CA ALA A 710 -18.91 -31.01 6.02
C ALA A 710 -20.12 -31.51 6.85
N GLN A 711 -19.90 -31.94 8.09
CA GLN A 711 -20.99 -32.47 8.93
C GLN A 711 -21.88 -31.36 9.44
N ALA A 712 -21.29 -30.25 9.88
CA ALA A 712 -22.04 -29.06 10.29
C ALA A 712 -22.86 -28.49 9.12
N LEU A 713 -22.26 -28.38 7.93
CA LEU A 713 -22.92 -27.89 6.73
C LEU A 713 -24.09 -28.77 6.32
N ASP A 714 -23.87 -30.10 6.24
CA ASP A 714 -24.92 -31.05 5.86
C ASP A 714 -26.11 -30.98 6.85
N ARG A 715 -25.85 -30.83 8.15
CA ARG A 715 -26.90 -30.69 9.16
C ARG A 715 -27.65 -29.36 9.04
N LEU A 716 -26.96 -28.25 8.75
CA LEU A 716 -27.61 -26.96 8.49
C LEU A 716 -28.56 -27.02 7.29
N ILE A 717 -28.12 -27.68 6.20
CA ILE A 717 -28.95 -27.85 5.00
C ILE A 717 -30.16 -28.74 5.31
N GLN A 718 -29.98 -29.82 6.09
CA GLN A 718 -31.07 -30.70 6.51
C GLN A 718 -32.11 -30.00 7.39
N LEU A 719 -31.70 -29.07 8.27
CA LEU A 719 -32.63 -28.34 9.13
C LEU A 719 -33.50 -27.35 8.35
N ALA A 720 -33.11 -27.00 7.13
CA ALA A 720 -33.78 -26.01 6.29
C ALA A 720 -34.75 -26.61 5.26
N GLY A 721 -34.60 -27.90 4.95
CA GLY A 721 -35.53 -28.67 4.12
C GLY A 721 -36.58 -29.36 4.97
#